data_AF-A0A1H5U6N8-F1
#
_entry.id   AF-A0A1H5U6N8-F1
#
_cell.length_a   1.000
_cell.length_b   1.000
_cell.length_c   1.000
_cell.angle_alpha   90.00
_cell.angle_beta   90.00
_cell.angle_gamma   90.00
#
_symmetry.space_group_name_H-M   'P 1'
#
loop_
_entity.id
_entity.type
_entity.pdbx_description
1 polymer ?
#
loop_
_entity_poly.entity_id
_entity_poly.type
_entity_poly.pdbx_seq_one_letter_code
_entity_poly.pdbx_strand_id
1 'polypeptide(L)'
;MINTFVGNLGHLMTIVAFVSALVTAYAYIQYFRANEIEKASWRRFSRISFYIHTGSTVLIAFSLFEIIYNHRYEYFYAYSHSSKALPVHYMISSFWEGQEGAFILWAFWNVILGVILIHTNKFWEAPVMVVFALVQAFLISMIMGVVIGDLKIGSSPFMLLRDATQAPIFQLNPDFVPEDGTGLNPLLQNIWMVIHPPTLFLGYASTLIPFAFLIGGLVTKRYSEWIRPALPWAIFSAMILGMGIIMGAYWAYVTLNFGGYWNWDPVENAVYVPWLILVASIHTMITFKKSATALKTSIVLVIMSFILVLYATFLVRSGVLGDASVHSFTDLGLSGQLLIYMLFFLAIAVVLAARAWKHIPTSEKEADVYSREFWIFLGAITLGLMAFQVILPTSIPAWNALVESFGGISNMAPPADQVEFYTRFQLWFAVAIALLTSVGQFFWWQKIDKKVLKEALVTPYIVSVLISAAIIVLAKVYDWKYIIIVLAGTFTIVANAVILAKILKKSTFKLAGGSLAHIGLGMILIGIMFSSGYSDVISINMSGLTYSNSWEDEMNKEHVLLWINKPTQMKDYTVIYRGRQKKVVGVPEYVPAKILESTGNVNEAIALEDYKEHFKKGDIVKIVLEENDYFKIDYLQNETLKFSLSPMSQFNEGMGGLISSPDSKIYLNKDLYTYVAAMNDYEDPEWKEDENYEVSPGEQFHIADFVTYFDGAEVLKEIEGYQLQEGDVAVKAKLRVLDYDTEKLLEPTFIIRNNQVGKLPVIDTELGLKVSLENILPEQNKFVFKVNQYQKDYVVMKAIVKPYINVLWIGTIIMLIGFTVAIFRRFDEFQKMRDKGLE
;
A
#
# COMPACT_ATOMS: atom_id res chain seq x y z
N MET A 1 22.42 -15.97 27.23
CA MET A 1 21.20 -16.42 27.93
C MET A 1 20.02 -15.82 27.20
N ILE A 2 19.06 -16.64 26.77
CA ILE A 2 17.84 -16.17 26.11
C ILE A 2 17.08 -15.23 27.05
N ASN A 3 16.69 -14.04 26.59
CA ASN A 3 15.86 -13.15 27.39
C ASN A 3 14.38 -13.47 27.17
N THR A 4 13.83 -14.32 28.03
CA THR A 4 12.42 -14.71 27.95
C THR A 4 11.46 -13.76 28.67
N PHE A 5 11.97 -12.79 29.44
CA PHE A 5 11.14 -11.98 30.34
C PHE A 5 10.07 -11.19 29.59
N VAL A 6 10.45 -10.53 28.49
CA VAL A 6 9.54 -9.64 27.75
C VAL A 6 8.44 -10.43 27.05
N GLY A 7 8.77 -11.57 26.44
CA GLY A 7 7.77 -12.47 25.85
C GLY A 7 6.88 -13.13 26.89
N ASN A 8 7.42 -13.53 28.04
CA ASN A 8 6.62 -14.06 29.16
C ASN A 8 5.65 -13.01 29.72
N LEU A 9 6.11 -11.75 29.84
CA LEU A 9 5.25 -10.63 30.21
C LEU A 9 4.18 -10.39 29.15
N GLY A 10 4.54 -10.37 27.87
CA GLY A 10 3.60 -10.24 26.76
C GLY A 10 2.53 -11.32 26.79
N HIS A 11 2.91 -12.58 26.93
CA HIS A 11 2.00 -13.72 27.02
C HIS A 11 1.10 -13.66 28.25
N LEU A 12 1.64 -13.32 29.43
CA LEU A 12 0.85 -13.10 30.63
C LEU A 12 -0.19 -11.98 30.42
N MET A 13 0.22 -10.88 29.80
CA MET A 13 -0.69 -9.77 29.50
C MET A 13 -1.76 -10.17 28.48
N THR A 14 -1.47 -11.06 27.52
CA THR A 14 -2.48 -11.66 26.64
C THR A 14 -3.55 -12.44 27.41
N ILE A 15 -3.15 -13.27 28.38
CA ILE A 15 -4.09 -14.00 29.24
C ILE A 15 -4.92 -13.04 30.08
N VAL A 16 -4.27 -12.05 30.72
CA VAL A 16 -4.98 -11.04 31.52
C VAL A 16 -5.94 -10.23 30.65
N ALA A 17 -5.54 -9.83 29.44
CA ALA A 17 -6.39 -9.10 28.50
C ALA A 17 -7.61 -9.93 28.10
N PHE A 18 -7.46 -11.22 27.83
CA PHE A 18 -8.57 -12.11 27.47
C PHE A 18 -9.57 -12.27 28.62
N VAL A 19 -9.08 -12.60 29.81
CA VAL A 19 -9.92 -12.78 31.00
C VAL A 19 -10.62 -11.47 31.38
N SER A 20 -9.87 -10.36 31.40
CA SER A 20 -10.45 -9.04 31.72
C SER A 20 -11.46 -8.56 30.69
N ALA A 21 -11.33 -8.92 29.40
CA ALA A 21 -12.36 -8.66 28.39
C ALA A 21 -13.67 -9.40 28.71
N LEU A 22 -13.61 -10.70 29.05
CA LEU A 22 -14.79 -11.48 29.44
C LEU A 22 -15.41 -10.98 30.74
N VAL A 23 -14.58 -10.68 31.75
CA VAL A 23 -15.04 -10.08 33.03
C VAL A 23 -15.69 -8.73 32.77
N THR A 24 -15.14 -7.91 31.86
CA THR A 24 -15.73 -6.62 31.49
C THR A 24 -17.09 -6.80 30.82
N ALA A 25 -17.22 -7.74 29.88
CA ALA A 25 -18.50 -8.05 29.25
C ALA A 25 -19.54 -8.45 30.30
N TYR A 26 -19.17 -9.36 31.20
CA TYR A 26 -20.02 -9.78 32.31
C TYR A 26 -20.39 -8.63 33.26
N ALA A 27 -19.41 -7.82 33.67
CA ALA A 27 -19.61 -6.69 34.56
C ALA A 27 -20.55 -5.64 33.96
N TYR A 28 -20.44 -5.33 32.66
CA TYR A 28 -21.36 -4.43 31.98
C TYR A 28 -22.77 -5.04 31.81
N ILE A 29 -22.89 -6.36 31.62
CA ILE A 29 -24.19 -7.06 31.64
C ILE A 29 -24.84 -6.91 33.02
N GLN A 30 -24.07 -7.07 34.10
CA GLN A 30 -24.60 -6.89 35.46
C GLN A 30 -24.94 -5.42 35.76
N TYR A 31 -24.09 -4.48 35.34
CA TYR A 31 -24.41 -3.05 35.42
C TYR A 31 -25.73 -2.71 34.71
N PHE A 32 -25.99 -3.34 33.57
CA PHE A 32 -27.23 -3.18 32.82
C PHE A 32 -28.47 -3.74 33.54
N ARG A 33 -28.31 -4.79 34.35
CA ARG A 33 -29.41 -5.47 35.08
C ARG A 33 -29.58 -5.00 36.53
N ALA A 34 -28.57 -4.32 37.08
CA ALA A 34 -28.50 -3.94 38.48
C ALA A 34 -29.56 -2.90 38.87
N ASN A 35 -30.05 -3.01 40.11
CA ASN A 35 -30.91 -2.00 40.72
C ASN A 35 -30.12 -0.72 41.04
N GLU A 36 -30.79 0.42 41.23
CA GLU A 36 -30.14 1.73 41.37
C GLU A 36 -29.09 1.81 42.50
N ILE A 37 -29.24 1.03 43.58
CA ILE A 37 -28.27 0.95 44.69
C ILE A 37 -26.95 0.30 44.24
N GLU A 38 -27.02 -0.77 43.47
CA GLU A 38 -25.86 -1.57 43.04
C GLU A 38 -25.21 -1.01 41.77
N LYS A 39 -25.98 -0.24 41.00
CA LYS A 39 -25.61 0.31 39.70
C LYS A 39 -24.31 1.11 39.73
N ALA A 40 -24.09 1.90 40.78
CA ALA A 40 -22.84 2.66 40.95
C ALA A 40 -21.62 1.74 41.15
N SER A 41 -21.79 0.65 41.92
CA SER A 41 -20.73 -0.34 42.18
C SER A 41 -20.38 -1.11 40.90
N TRP A 42 -21.38 -1.63 40.20
CA TRP A 42 -21.17 -2.36 38.95
C TRP A 42 -20.59 -1.48 37.84
N ARG A 43 -20.97 -0.20 37.78
CA ARG A 43 -20.33 0.76 36.85
C ARG A 43 -18.86 0.97 37.17
N ARG A 44 -18.52 1.12 38.46
CA ARG A 44 -17.12 1.27 38.88
C ARG A 44 -16.32 0.01 38.54
N PHE A 45 -16.87 -1.17 38.85
CA PHE A 45 -16.22 -2.44 38.59
C PHE A 45 -15.98 -2.67 37.09
N SER A 46 -17.02 -2.48 36.25
CA SER A 46 -16.91 -2.63 34.79
C SER A 46 -15.87 -1.70 34.15
N ARG A 47 -15.80 -0.43 34.59
CA ARG A 47 -14.76 0.51 34.15
C ARG A 47 -13.36 0.08 34.58
N ILE A 48 -13.18 -0.35 35.83
CA ILE A 48 -11.89 -0.85 36.32
C ILE A 48 -11.46 -2.07 35.52
N SER A 49 -12.35 -3.05 35.30
CA SER A 49 -12.06 -4.23 34.48
C SER A 49 -11.65 -3.85 33.04
N PHE A 50 -12.32 -2.86 32.43
CA PHE A 50 -11.96 -2.38 31.10
C PHE A 50 -10.62 -1.63 31.08
N TYR A 51 -10.28 -0.88 32.14
CA TYR A 51 -8.97 -0.23 32.26
C TYR A 51 -7.84 -1.23 32.47
N ILE A 52 -8.07 -2.32 33.21
CA ILE A 52 -7.12 -3.43 33.31
C ILE A 52 -6.93 -4.05 31.91
N HIS A 53 -8.02 -4.34 31.20
CA HIS A 53 -7.97 -4.85 29.83
C HIS A 53 -7.20 -3.92 28.89
N THR A 54 -7.43 -2.60 28.99
CA THR A 54 -6.73 -1.58 28.21
C THR A 54 -5.24 -1.58 28.53
N GLY A 55 -4.88 -1.56 29.82
CA GLY A 55 -3.48 -1.59 30.26
C GLY A 55 -2.75 -2.85 29.78
N SER A 56 -3.39 -4.01 29.89
CA SER A 56 -2.84 -5.28 29.37
C SER A 56 -2.67 -5.25 27.86
N THR A 57 -3.65 -4.76 27.09
CA THR A 57 -3.56 -4.65 25.62
C THR A 57 -2.43 -3.72 25.18
N VAL A 58 -2.24 -2.59 25.87
CA VAL A 58 -1.12 -1.68 25.62
C VAL A 58 0.22 -2.35 25.96
N LEU A 59 0.30 -3.11 27.05
CA LEU A 59 1.51 -3.85 27.40
C LEU A 59 1.84 -4.98 26.42
N ILE A 60 0.84 -5.66 25.83
CA ILE A 60 1.06 -6.63 24.74
C ILE A 60 1.76 -5.93 23.56
N ALA A 61 1.22 -4.79 23.12
CA ALA A 61 1.80 -4.02 22.03
C ALA A 61 3.22 -3.53 22.37
N PHE A 62 3.42 -3.02 23.59
CA PHE A 62 4.73 -2.59 24.06
C PHE A 62 5.75 -3.74 24.08
N SER A 63 5.37 -4.92 24.59
CA SER A 63 6.25 -6.09 24.64
C SER A 63 6.68 -6.54 23.24
N LEU A 64 5.75 -6.59 22.27
CA LEU A 64 6.10 -6.97 20.89
C LEU A 64 7.02 -5.92 20.24
N PHE A 65 6.73 -4.63 20.44
CA PHE A 65 7.58 -3.57 19.92
C PHE A 65 8.97 -3.58 20.54
N GLU A 66 9.11 -3.87 21.85
CA GLU A 66 10.41 -4.01 22.52
C GLU A 66 11.24 -5.16 21.92
N ILE A 67 10.59 -6.30 21.64
CA ILE A 67 11.21 -7.47 21.02
C ILE A 67 11.76 -7.12 19.64
N ILE A 68 10.98 -6.42 18.81
CA ILE A 68 11.38 -6.00 17.47
C ILE A 68 12.51 -4.95 17.54
N TYR A 69 12.31 -3.90 18.34
CA TYR A 69 13.23 -2.75 18.41
C TYR A 69 14.62 -3.13 18.94
N ASN A 70 14.69 -4.11 19.85
CA ASN A 70 15.97 -4.59 20.40
C ASN A 70 16.52 -5.82 19.65
N HIS A 71 15.98 -6.15 18.47
CA HIS A 71 16.46 -7.25 17.62
C HIS A 71 16.56 -8.59 18.37
N ARG A 72 15.54 -8.93 19.16
CA ARG A 72 15.51 -10.18 19.96
C ARG A 72 15.16 -11.38 19.08
N TYR A 73 16.11 -11.86 18.28
CA TYR A 73 15.93 -12.97 17.33
C TYR A 73 15.73 -14.34 17.98
N GLU A 74 15.80 -14.45 19.30
CA GLU A 74 15.27 -15.61 20.02
C GLU A 74 13.75 -15.77 19.83
N TYR A 75 13.02 -14.71 19.47
CA TYR A 75 11.60 -14.73 19.17
C TYR A 75 11.35 -14.91 17.68
N PHE A 76 10.44 -15.83 17.34
CA PHE A 76 10.10 -16.14 15.95
C PHE A 76 9.61 -14.91 15.18
N TYR A 77 8.81 -14.05 15.82
CA TYR A 77 8.26 -12.85 15.19
C TYR A 77 9.36 -11.85 14.80
N ALA A 78 10.30 -11.55 15.70
CA ALA A 78 11.42 -10.63 15.38
C ALA A 78 12.31 -11.22 14.29
N TYR A 79 12.62 -12.51 14.35
CA TYR A 79 13.41 -13.20 13.34
C TYR A 79 12.75 -13.19 11.95
N SER A 80 11.42 -13.35 11.88
CA SER A 80 10.70 -13.47 10.61
C SER A 80 10.35 -12.14 9.94
N HIS A 81 10.40 -11.03 10.68
CA HIS A 81 9.84 -9.75 10.21
C HIS A 81 10.79 -8.55 10.37
N SER A 82 11.95 -8.73 11.00
CA SER A 82 12.93 -7.65 11.22
C SER A 82 14.36 -8.10 10.95
N SER A 83 15.25 -7.15 10.67
CA SER A 83 16.70 -7.37 10.54
C SER A 83 17.47 -6.14 11.04
N LYS A 84 18.77 -6.30 11.28
CA LYS A 84 19.67 -5.21 11.70
C LYS A 84 19.83 -4.14 10.61
N ALA A 85 19.64 -4.54 9.36
CA ALA A 85 19.68 -3.67 8.18
C ALA A 85 18.55 -2.62 8.17
N LEU A 86 17.42 -2.89 8.84
CA LEU A 86 16.21 -2.07 8.70
C LEU A 86 16.34 -0.71 9.42
N PRO A 87 16.07 0.40 8.72
CA PRO A 87 15.84 1.69 9.36
C PRO A 87 14.70 1.63 10.39
N VAL A 88 14.80 2.42 11.46
CA VAL A 88 13.85 2.42 12.60
C VAL A 88 12.38 2.61 12.18
N HIS A 89 12.13 3.43 11.16
CA HIS A 89 10.76 3.67 10.69
C HIS A 89 10.16 2.44 9.98
N TYR A 90 10.97 1.55 9.40
CA TYR A 90 10.50 0.26 8.86
C TYR A 90 10.43 -0.84 9.91
N MET A 91 11.19 -0.74 11.02
CA MET A 91 10.95 -1.59 12.20
C MET A 91 9.55 -1.38 12.79
N ILE A 92 9.01 -0.16 12.71
CA ILE A 92 7.62 0.12 13.07
C ILE A 92 6.66 -0.64 12.15
N SER A 93 6.94 -0.70 10.84
CA SER A 93 6.15 -1.48 9.89
C SER A 93 6.17 -2.98 10.16
N SER A 94 7.30 -3.52 10.62
CA SER A 94 7.41 -4.93 11.05
C SER A 94 6.42 -5.30 12.15
N PHE A 95 5.94 -4.33 12.94
CA PHE A 95 4.97 -4.58 14.00
C PHE A 95 3.62 -5.09 13.49
N TRP A 96 3.17 -4.67 12.31
CA TRP A 96 1.83 -4.99 11.79
C TRP A 96 1.85 -5.65 10.40
N GLU A 97 3.04 -5.94 9.90
CA GLU A 97 3.19 -6.76 8.70
C GLU A 97 2.71 -8.20 8.98
N GLY A 98 3.21 -8.85 10.04
CA GLY A 98 2.72 -10.16 10.48
C GLY A 98 1.27 -10.16 11.00
N GLN A 99 0.60 -11.32 10.96
CA GLN A 99 -0.83 -11.43 11.32
C GLN A 99 -1.12 -11.09 12.78
N GLU A 100 -0.30 -11.59 13.70
CA GLU A 100 -0.47 -11.39 15.14
C GLU A 100 -0.40 -9.91 15.50
N GLY A 101 0.57 -9.22 14.90
CA GLY A 101 0.77 -7.78 15.01
C GLY A 101 -0.42 -6.97 14.52
N ALA A 102 -1.02 -7.36 13.39
CA ALA A 102 -2.23 -6.73 12.88
C ALA A 102 -3.45 -6.90 13.81
N PHE A 103 -3.61 -8.07 14.44
CA PHE A 103 -4.65 -8.28 15.47
C PHE A 103 -4.40 -7.43 16.72
N ILE A 104 -3.14 -7.28 17.15
CA ILE A 104 -2.77 -6.37 18.25
C ILE A 104 -3.11 -4.92 17.88
N LEU A 105 -2.76 -4.47 16.68
CA LEU A 105 -3.08 -3.12 16.19
C LEU A 105 -4.59 -2.86 16.18
N TRP A 106 -5.39 -3.85 15.76
CA TRP A 106 -6.84 -3.74 15.82
C TRP A 106 -7.37 -3.69 17.26
N ALA A 107 -6.86 -4.55 18.14
CA ALA A 107 -7.23 -4.55 19.56
C ALA A 107 -6.88 -3.20 20.21
N PHE A 108 -5.70 -2.67 19.93
CA PHE A 108 -5.20 -1.38 20.40
C PHE A 108 -6.14 -0.22 20.03
N TRP A 109 -6.55 -0.11 18.76
CA TRP A 109 -7.49 0.94 18.36
C TRP A 109 -8.84 0.81 19.04
N ASN A 110 -9.35 -0.41 19.19
CA ASN A 110 -10.62 -0.64 19.87
C ASN A 110 -10.58 -0.29 21.36
N VAL A 111 -9.48 -0.54 22.08
CA VAL A 111 -9.39 -0.12 23.50
C VAL A 111 -9.31 1.41 23.63
N ILE A 112 -8.60 2.10 22.73
CA ILE A 112 -8.59 3.57 22.68
C ILE A 112 -10.01 4.10 22.46
N LEU A 113 -10.70 3.59 21.44
CA LEU A 113 -12.07 3.99 21.12
C LEU A 113 -13.04 3.66 22.27
N GLY A 114 -12.89 2.50 22.91
CA GLY A 114 -13.69 2.11 24.07
C GLY A 114 -13.49 3.05 25.26
N VAL A 115 -12.26 3.46 25.58
CA VAL A 115 -11.98 4.45 26.62
C VAL A 115 -12.65 5.79 26.29
N ILE A 116 -12.57 6.25 25.04
CA ILE A 116 -13.26 7.46 24.58
C ILE A 116 -14.78 7.33 24.80
N LEU A 117 -15.38 6.19 24.46
CA LEU A 117 -16.82 5.97 24.60
C LEU A 117 -17.29 5.95 26.07
N ILE A 118 -16.51 5.36 26.99
CA ILE A 118 -16.78 5.37 28.44
C ILE A 118 -16.87 6.81 29.01
N HIS A 119 -16.07 7.73 28.45
CA HIS A 119 -16.01 9.12 28.92
C HIS A 119 -16.97 10.05 28.18
N THR A 120 -17.42 9.67 26.98
CA THR A 120 -18.29 10.51 26.15
C THR A 120 -19.77 10.16 26.25
N ASN A 121 -20.11 8.88 26.46
CA ASN A 121 -21.50 8.40 26.54
C ASN A 121 -21.86 8.04 27.98
N LYS A 122 -23.04 8.48 28.44
CA LYS A 122 -23.55 8.13 29.77
C LYS A 122 -24.62 7.05 29.67
N PHE A 123 -25.63 7.26 28.84
CA PHE A 123 -26.78 6.35 28.76
C PHE A 123 -26.43 5.03 28.06
N TRP A 124 -25.69 5.11 26.96
CA TRP A 124 -25.36 3.98 26.10
C TRP A 124 -24.15 3.17 26.55
N GLU A 125 -23.48 3.58 27.65
CA GLU A 125 -22.23 2.99 28.12
C GLU A 125 -22.32 1.47 28.28
N ALA A 126 -23.30 0.98 29.06
CA ALA A 126 -23.42 -0.45 29.34
C ALA A 126 -23.61 -1.31 28.07
N PRO A 127 -24.67 -1.09 27.25
CA PRO A 127 -24.92 -1.96 26.11
C PRO A 127 -23.83 -1.89 25.03
N VAL A 128 -23.23 -0.72 24.81
CA VAL A 128 -22.14 -0.56 23.82
C VAL A 128 -20.88 -1.28 24.30
N MET A 129 -20.52 -1.13 25.58
CA MET A 129 -19.29 -1.70 26.12
C MET A 129 -19.33 -3.23 26.25
N VAL A 130 -20.51 -3.85 26.35
CA VAL A 130 -20.65 -5.32 26.24
C VAL A 130 -20.17 -5.79 24.87
N VAL A 131 -20.62 -5.15 23.79
CA VAL A 131 -20.23 -5.54 22.42
C VAL A 131 -18.73 -5.33 22.23
N PHE A 132 -18.19 -4.18 22.67
CA PHE A 132 -16.75 -3.91 22.66
C PHE A 132 -15.94 -4.99 23.37
N ALA A 133 -16.34 -5.35 24.59
CA ALA A 133 -15.65 -6.35 25.38
C ALA A 133 -15.69 -7.76 24.73
N LEU A 134 -16.79 -8.13 24.08
CA LEU A 134 -16.88 -9.40 23.33
C LEU A 134 -16.00 -9.41 22.08
N VAL A 135 -15.93 -8.29 21.34
CA VAL A 135 -15.01 -8.15 20.20
C VAL A 135 -13.55 -8.18 20.67
N GLN A 136 -13.24 -7.54 21.80
CA GLN A 136 -11.91 -7.61 22.41
C GLN A 136 -11.52 -9.02 22.83
N ALA A 137 -12.43 -9.76 23.48
CA ALA A 137 -12.16 -11.15 23.85
C ALA A 137 -11.80 -11.99 22.61
N PHE A 138 -12.46 -11.74 21.48
CA PHE A 138 -12.11 -12.38 20.22
C PHE A 138 -10.74 -11.95 19.67
N LEU A 139 -10.46 -10.65 19.55
CA LEU A 139 -9.20 -10.19 19.00
C LEU A 139 -8.01 -10.69 19.83
N ILE A 140 -8.15 -10.69 21.16
CA ILE A 140 -7.13 -11.25 22.05
C ILE A 140 -7.04 -12.77 21.92
N SER A 141 -8.16 -13.47 21.67
CA SER A 141 -8.12 -14.92 21.41
C SER A 141 -7.35 -15.29 20.15
N MET A 142 -7.22 -14.38 19.17
CA MET A 142 -6.41 -14.60 17.96
C MET A 142 -4.91 -14.60 18.24
N ILE A 143 -4.47 -14.01 19.35
CA ILE A 143 -3.04 -13.91 19.71
C ILE A 143 -2.67 -14.75 20.94
N MET A 144 -3.57 -15.63 21.40
CA MET A 144 -3.39 -16.39 22.63
C MET A 144 -2.33 -17.49 22.48
N GLY A 145 -2.31 -18.20 21.34
CA GLY A 145 -1.34 -19.25 21.05
C GLY A 145 -1.48 -20.50 21.91
N VAL A 146 -2.72 -20.84 22.32
CA VAL A 146 -3.01 -22.02 23.15
C VAL A 146 -3.40 -23.20 22.26
N VAL A 147 -2.79 -24.36 22.50
CA VAL A 147 -3.09 -25.61 21.78
C VAL A 147 -3.62 -26.65 22.78
N ILE A 148 -4.82 -27.17 22.56
CA ILE A 148 -5.48 -28.19 23.38
C ILE A 148 -5.81 -29.39 22.50
N GLY A 149 -5.02 -30.47 22.58
CA GLY A 149 -5.11 -31.57 21.62
C GLY A 149 -4.84 -31.06 20.21
N ASP A 150 -5.77 -31.31 19.28
CA ASP A 150 -5.69 -30.82 17.90
C ASP A 150 -6.25 -29.39 17.72
N LEU A 151 -6.85 -28.80 18.77
CA LEU A 151 -7.45 -27.47 18.69
C LEU A 151 -6.41 -26.38 18.97
N LYS A 152 -6.10 -25.57 17.95
CA LYS A 152 -5.30 -24.35 18.07
C LYS A 152 -6.20 -23.13 18.25
N ILE A 153 -5.95 -22.33 19.30
CA ILE A 153 -6.64 -21.07 19.58
C ILE A 153 -5.60 -19.93 19.54
N GLY A 154 -5.66 -19.16 18.46
CA GLY A 154 -4.74 -18.06 18.19
C GLY A 154 -3.30 -18.48 17.89
N SER A 155 -2.48 -17.50 17.54
CA SER A 155 -1.04 -17.62 17.33
C SER A 155 -0.32 -16.63 18.24
N SER A 156 0.58 -17.09 19.10
CA SER A 156 1.29 -16.19 20.03
C SER A 156 2.44 -15.49 19.32
N PRO A 157 2.49 -14.14 19.30
CA PRO A 157 3.64 -13.40 18.75
C PRO A 157 4.89 -13.52 19.63
N PHE A 158 4.75 -14.09 20.84
CA PHE A 158 5.82 -14.24 21.82
C PHE A 158 6.44 -15.65 21.82
N MET A 159 6.15 -16.46 20.79
CA MET A 159 6.75 -17.78 20.62
C MET A 159 8.26 -17.66 20.33
N LEU A 160 9.06 -18.51 20.97
CA LEU A 160 10.49 -18.57 20.70
C LEU A 160 10.74 -19.25 19.35
N LEU A 161 11.82 -18.86 18.68
CA LEU A 161 12.22 -19.40 17.38
C LEU A 161 12.40 -20.92 17.43
N ARG A 162 13.00 -21.43 18.52
CA ARG A 162 13.19 -22.87 18.75
C ARG A 162 11.89 -23.67 18.88
N ASP A 163 10.81 -23.02 19.32
CA ASP A 163 9.50 -23.65 19.52
C ASP A 163 8.67 -23.59 18.24
N ALA A 164 8.89 -22.55 17.41
CA ALA A 164 8.22 -22.35 16.14
C ALA A 164 8.85 -23.15 14.98
N THR A 165 10.14 -23.44 15.04
CA THR A 165 10.90 -24.07 13.94
C THR A 165 11.55 -25.38 14.36
N GLN A 166 11.30 -26.45 13.59
CA GLN A 166 11.94 -27.76 13.81
C GLN A 166 13.29 -27.86 13.09
N ALA A 167 14.18 -26.89 13.32
CA ALA A 167 15.49 -26.89 12.69
C ALA A 167 16.49 -27.77 13.47
N PRO A 168 17.36 -28.57 12.80
CA PRO A 168 18.34 -29.43 13.47
C PRO A 168 19.27 -28.67 14.43
N ILE A 169 19.53 -27.39 14.17
CA ILE A 169 20.38 -26.54 15.02
C ILE A 169 19.86 -26.47 16.46
N PHE A 170 18.55 -26.47 16.69
CA PHE A 170 17.97 -26.41 18.03
C PHE A 170 18.05 -27.74 18.79
N GLN A 171 18.26 -28.86 18.08
CA GLN A 171 18.57 -30.15 18.71
C GLN A 171 20.03 -30.19 19.20
N LEU A 172 20.93 -29.50 18.50
CA LEU A 172 22.35 -29.41 18.82
C LEU A 172 22.65 -28.32 19.86
N ASN A 173 22.02 -27.16 19.71
CA ASN A 173 22.14 -26.00 20.58
C ASN A 173 20.74 -25.39 20.83
N PRO A 174 20.04 -25.81 21.89
CA PRO A 174 18.72 -25.29 22.24
C PRO A 174 18.66 -23.79 22.57
N ASP A 175 19.82 -23.18 22.83
CA ASP A 175 19.96 -21.76 23.14
C ASP A 175 20.58 -20.95 21.99
N PHE A 176 20.61 -21.53 20.77
CA PHE A 176 21.04 -20.82 19.57
C PHE A 176 20.13 -19.62 19.31
N VAL A 177 20.74 -18.47 19.01
CA VAL A 177 20.06 -17.25 18.58
C VAL A 177 20.72 -16.80 17.28
N PRO A 178 19.98 -16.64 16.18
CA PRO A 178 20.52 -16.11 14.94
C PRO A 178 21.13 -14.73 15.13
N GLU A 179 22.19 -14.43 14.38
CA GLU A 179 22.83 -13.12 14.44
C GLU A 179 21.97 -12.02 13.82
N ASP A 180 21.12 -12.37 12.85
CA ASP A 180 20.18 -11.45 12.21
C ASP A 180 18.86 -12.18 11.89
N GLY A 181 17.82 -11.39 11.61
CA GLY A 181 16.53 -11.88 11.10
C GLY A 181 16.41 -11.71 9.60
N THR A 182 15.35 -12.28 9.05
CA THR A 182 15.06 -12.31 7.60
C THR A 182 14.63 -10.95 7.03
N GLY A 183 14.35 -9.95 7.88
CA GLY A 183 14.00 -8.60 7.45
C GLY A 183 12.54 -8.43 7.03
N LEU A 184 12.21 -7.21 6.64
CA LEU A 184 10.90 -6.88 6.08
C LEU A 184 10.94 -7.10 4.58
N ASN A 185 9.88 -7.66 4.00
CA ASN A 185 9.75 -7.73 2.55
C ASN A 185 10.03 -6.35 1.94
N PRO A 186 10.99 -6.25 1.01
CA PRO A 186 11.46 -4.94 0.61
C PRO A 186 10.48 -4.10 -0.24
N LEU A 187 9.40 -4.68 -0.79
CA LEU A 187 8.25 -3.89 -1.28
C LEU A 187 7.50 -3.14 -0.17
N LEU A 188 7.56 -3.67 1.05
CA LEU A 188 6.93 -3.09 2.23
C LEU A 188 7.79 -2.02 2.90
N GLN A 189 9.04 -1.85 2.44
CA GLN A 189 9.95 -0.81 2.92
C GLN A 189 9.64 0.55 2.28
N ASN A 190 8.43 1.04 2.55
CA ASN A 190 7.93 2.33 2.08
C ASN A 190 7.21 3.06 3.21
N ILE A 191 7.31 4.40 3.26
CA ILE A 191 6.62 5.22 4.26
C ILE A 191 5.11 4.94 4.32
N TRP A 192 4.48 4.59 3.19
CA TRP A 192 3.06 4.25 3.17
C TRP A 192 2.73 3.01 4.01
N MET A 193 3.62 2.00 4.07
CA MET A 193 3.46 0.85 4.96
C MET A 193 3.49 1.25 6.45
N VAL A 194 4.10 2.39 6.79
CA VAL A 194 4.14 2.90 8.16
C VAL A 194 2.78 3.50 8.57
N ILE A 195 2.07 4.15 7.64
CA ILE A 195 0.90 4.97 7.96
C ILE A 195 -0.43 4.39 7.47
N HIS A 196 -0.42 3.59 6.40
CA HIS A 196 -1.63 3.01 5.81
C HIS A 196 -2.28 1.96 6.71
N PRO A 197 -1.60 0.89 7.17
CA PRO A 197 -2.24 -0.14 8.01
C PRO A 197 -2.83 0.43 9.31
N PRO A 198 -2.14 1.29 10.09
CA PRO A 198 -2.74 1.92 11.27
C PRO A 198 -4.02 2.71 10.96
N THR A 199 -4.06 3.42 9.82
CA THR A 199 -5.25 4.16 9.38
C THR A 199 -6.38 3.21 8.99
N LEU A 200 -6.09 2.16 8.23
CA LEU A 200 -7.08 1.17 7.80
C LEU A 200 -7.69 0.42 9.00
N PHE A 201 -6.86 -0.02 9.94
CA PHE A 201 -7.31 -0.71 11.16
C PHE A 201 -8.06 0.20 12.12
N LEU A 202 -7.75 1.51 12.19
CA LEU A 202 -8.61 2.47 12.88
C LEU A 202 -9.99 2.56 12.20
N GLY A 203 -10.02 2.50 10.88
CA GLY A 203 -11.25 2.37 10.09
C GLY A 203 -12.06 1.16 10.53
N TYR A 204 -11.45 -0.03 10.51
CA TYR A 204 -12.08 -1.28 10.97
C TYR A 204 -12.59 -1.20 12.40
N ALA A 205 -11.73 -0.78 13.34
CA ALA A 205 -12.07 -0.61 14.74
C ALA A 205 -13.26 0.35 14.93
N SER A 206 -13.29 1.46 14.20
CA SER A 206 -14.37 2.44 14.35
C SER A 206 -15.72 1.94 13.81
N THR A 207 -15.76 1.02 12.83
CA THR A 207 -17.02 0.43 12.35
C THR A 207 -17.77 -0.36 13.42
N LEU A 208 -17.06 -0.84 14.46
CA LEU A 208 -17.66 -1.47 15.63
C LEU A 208 -18.60 -0.53 16.38
N ILE A 209 -18.34 0.78 16.37
CA ILE A 209 -19.09 1.76 17.15
C ILE A 209 -20.56 1.85 16.69
N PRO A 210 -20.88 2.15 15.42
CA PRO A 210 -22.27 2.17 14.96
C PRO A 210 -22.96 0.80 15.13
N PHE A 211 -22.24 -0.30 14.94
CA PHE A 211 -22.75 -1.65 15.20
C PHE A 211 -23.10 -1.86 16.69
N ALA A 212 -22.22 -1.48 17.61
CA ALA A 212 -22.45 -1.62 19.04
C ALA A 212 -23.63 -0.76 19.54
N PHE A 213 -23.77 0.47 19.03
CA PHE A 213 -24.95 1.29 19.28
C PHE A 213 -26.24 0.64 18.77
N LEU A 214 -26.20 0.07 17.56
CA LEU A 214 -27.33 -0.66 17.00
C LEU A 214 -27.73 -1.85 17.87
N ILE A 215 -26.79 -2.74 18.21
CA ILE A 215 -27.06 -3.89 19.09
C ILE A 215 -27.61 -3.41 20.44
N GLY A 216 -27.04 -2.34 21.00
CA GLY A 216 -27.55 -1.72 22.21
C GLY A 216 -28.98 -1.21 22.08
N GLY A 217 -29.33 -0.57 20.96
CA GLY A 217 -30.69 -0.12 20.65
C GLY A 217 -31.68 -1.27 20.53
N LEU A 218 -31.28 -2.38 19.91
CA LEU A 218 -32.10 -3.58 19.79
C LEU A 218 -32.36 -4.25 21.15
N VAL A 219 -31.33 -4.39 21.98
CA VAL A 219 -31.44 -5.00 23.32
C VAL A 219 -32.25 -4.14 24.29
N THR A 220 -32.06 -2.82 24.25
CA THR A 220 -32.79 -1.86 25.10
C THR A 220 -34.19 -1.52 24.58
N LYS A 221 -34.59 -2.06 23.42
CA LYS A 221 -35.83 -1.75 22.69
C LYS A 221 -35.97 -0.28 22.28
N ARG A 222 -34.84 0.44 22.21
CA ARG A 222 -34.72 1.82 21.75
C ARG A 222 -34.33 1.85 20.28
N TYR A 223 -35.25 1.39 19.44
CA TYR A 223 -34.98 1.03 18.05
C TYR A 223 -34.54 2.19 17.14
N SER A 224 -34.85 3.43 17.52
CA SER A 224 -34.57 4.64 16.74
C SER A 224 -33.46 5.52 17.35
N GLU A 225 -33.33 5.49 18.68
CA GLU A 225 -32.49 6.44 19.42
C GLU A 225 -31.00 6.20 19.17
N TRP A 226 -30.59 4.95 18.93
CA TRP A 226 -29.19 4.58 18.65
C TRP A 226 -28.59 5.30 17.43
N ILE A 227 -29.42 5.71 16.46
CA ILE A 227 -28.96 6.39 15.23
C ILE A 227 -28.21 7.68 15.57
N ARG A 228 -28.67 8.43 16.57
CA ARG A 228 -28.11 9.74 16.92
C ARG A 228 -26.67 9.67 17.40
N PRO A 229 -26.33 8.88 18.45
CA PRO A 229 -24.95 8.72 18.88
C PRO A 229 -24.11 7.92 17.86
N ALA A 230 -24.70 7.02 17.07
CA ALA A 230 -23.96 6.25 16.07
C ALA A 230 -23.55 7.07 14.83
N LEU A 231 -24.34 8.06 14.41
CA LEU A 231 -24.13 8.75 13.13
C LEU A 231 -22.78 9.50 13.01
N PRO A 232 -22.31 10.29 14.01
CA PRO A 232 -20.98 10.92 13.93
C PRO A 232 -19.87 9.88 13.74
N TRP A 233 -20.00 8.72 14.41
CA TRP A 233 -19.05 7.63 14.31
C TRP A 233 -19.13 6.91 12.97
N ALA A 234 -20.32 6.68 12.40
CA ALA A 234 -20.44 6.11 11.06
C ALA A 234 -19.73 6.99 10.00
N ILE A 235 -19.86 8.31 10.10
CA ILE A 235 -19.17 9.26 9.20
C ILE A 235 -17.66 9.25 9.45
N PHE A 236 -17.22 9.22 10.71
CA PHE A 236 -15.82 9.06 11.06
C PHE A 236 -15.22 7.77 10.49
N SER A 237 -15.94 6.65 10.64
CA SER A 237 -15.55 5.36 10.10
C SER A 237 -15.43 5.38 8.58
N ALA A 238 -16.41 5.97 7.87
CA ALA A 238 -16.32 6.08 6.41
C ALA A 238 -15.16 6.96 5.95
N MET A 239 -14.86 8.04 6.70
CA MET A 239 -13.73 8.91 6.40
C MET A 239 -12.40 8.17 6.57
N ILE A 240 -12.18 7.54 7.73
CA ILE A 240 -10.91 6.89 8.05
C ILE A 240 -10.71 5.63 7.19
N LEU A 241 -11.76 4.81 7.01
CA LEU A 241 -11.67 3.64 6.14
C LEU A 241 -11.42 4.06 4.68
N GLY A 242 -12.12 5.09 4.19
CA GLY A 242 -11.87 5.66 2.87
C GLY A 242 -10.45 6.21 2.72
N MET A 243 -9.95 6.93 3.73
CA MET A 243 -8.57 7.42 3.77
C MET A 243 -7.57 6.27 3.72
N GLY A 244 -7.80 5.19 4.47
CA GLY A 244 -7.01 3.96 4.39
C GLY A 244 -6.96 3.40 2.97
N ILE A 245 -8.12 3.21 2.32
CA ILE A 245 -8.22 2.71 0.93
C ILE A 245 -7.42 3.59 -0.04
N ILE A 246 -7.58 4.91 0.06
CA ILE A 246 -6.87 5.89 -0.79
C ILE A 246 -5.35 5.85 -0.56
N MET A 247 -4.92 5.73 0.69
CA MET A 247 -3.49 5.62 1.01
C MET A 247 -2.90 4.34 0.42
N GLY A 248 -3.66 3.23 0.43
CA GLY A 248 -3.29 1.99 -0.23
C GLY A 248 -3.18 2.17 -1.75
N ALA A 249 -4.15 2.83 -2.38
CA ALA A 249 -4.12 3.14 -3.80
C ALA A 249 -2.91 4.02 -4.21
N TYR A 250 -2.59 5.04 -3.40
CA TYR A 250 -1.42 5.87 -3.63
C TYR A 250 -0.12 5.10 -3.39
N TRP A 251 -0.07 4.22 -2.39
CA TRP A 251 1.08 3.36 -2.14
C TRP A 251 1.34 2.44 -3.33
N ALA A 252 0.31 1.74 -3.82
CA ALA A 252 0.38 0.93 -5.04
C ALA A 252 0.95 1.75 -6.21
N TYR A 253 0.49 2.99 -6.39
CA TYR A 253 0.95 3.88 -7.44
C TYR A 253 2.45 4.20 -7.40
N VAL A 254 3.06 4.26 -6.20
CA VAL A 254 4.48 4.63 -6.04
C VAL A 254 5.38 3.44 -5.76
N THR A 255 4.86 2.21 -5.74
CA THR A 255 5.62 1.02 -5.33
C THR A 255 5.42 -0.17 -6.26
N LEU A 256 4.21 -0.39 -6.79
CA LEU A 256 3.90 -1.55 -7.62
C LEU A 256 4.08 -1.23 -9.10
N ASN A 257 4.58 -2.20 -9.87
CA ASN A 257 5.00 -2.01 -11.26
C ASN A 257 3.90 -2.19 -12.32
N PHE A 258 2.65 -2.49 -11.94
CA PHE A 258 1.54 -2.65 -12.90
C PHE A 258 1.05 -1.32 -13.52
N GLY A 259 1.64 -0.18 -13.12
CA GLY A 259 1.42 1.10 -13.79
C GLY A 259 0.07 1.74 -13.48
N GLY A 260 -0.47 1.54 -12.27
CA GLY A 260 -1.73 2.13 -11.82
C GLY A 260 -1.82 2.28 -10.30
N TYR A 261 -2.97 2.73 -9.81
CA TYR A 261 -3.26 2.91 -8.38
C TYR A 261 -4.37 1.96 -7.87
N TRP A 262 -4.94 1.13 -8.74
CA TRP A 262 -5.98 0.17 -8.42
C TRP A 262 -5.99 -0.94 -9.46
N ASN A 263 -5.83 -2.19 -9.04
CA ASN A 263 -5.81 -3.34 -9.96
C ASN A 263 -6.96 -4.33 -9.73
N TRP A 264 -7.91 -3.98 -8.85
CA TRP A 264 -8.99 -4.89 -8.42
C TRP A 264 -8.48 -6.15 -7.74
N ASP A 265 -7.35 -6.06 -7.03
CA ASP A 265 -6.83 -7.16 -6.22
C ASP A 265 -7.89 -7.60 -5.18
N PRO A 266 -8.08 -8.90 -4.93
CA PRO A 266 -9.09 -9.41 -3.98
C PRO A 266 -9.02 -8.80 -2.57
N VAL A 267 -7.82 -8.48 -2.07
CA VAL A 267 -7.63 -7.85 -0.75
C VAL A 267 -8.06 -6.39 -0.79
N GLU A 268 -7.76 -5.65 -1.85
CA GLU A 268 -8.26 -4.29 -2.09
C GLU A 268 -9.80 -4.26 -2.21
N ASN A 269 -10.37 -5.24 -2.92
CA ASN A 269 -11.82 -5.38 -3.09
C ASN A 269 -12.52 -5.68 -1.75
N ALA A 270 -11.92 -6.53 -0.92
CA ALA A 270 -12.46 -6.90 0.39
C ALA A 270 -12.63 -5.68 1.31
N VAL A 271 -11.77 -4.67 1.21
CA VAL A 271 -11.89 -3.44 2.02
C VAL A 271 -12.82 -2.39 1.40
N TYR A 272 -12.95 -2.38 0.07
CA TYR A 272 -13.81 -1.45 -0.66
C TYR A 272 -15.31 -1.71 -0.42
N VAL A 273 -15.70 -2.99 -0.40
CA VAL A 273 -17.09 -3.44 -0.21
C VAL A 273 -17.73 -2.95 1.12
N PRO A 274 -17.14 -3.16 2.31
CA PRO A 274 -17.70 -2.65 3.56
C PRO A 274 -17.77 -1.11 3.59
N TRP A 275 -16.87 -0.41 2.90
CA TRP A 275 -16.91 1.05 2.78
C TRP A 275 -18.13 1.53 1.99
N LEU A 276 -18.45 0.91 0.85
CA LEU A 276 -19.66 1.23 0.09
C LEU A 276 -20.94 1.04 0.91
N ILE A 277 -21.05 -0.08 1.62
CA ILE A 277 -22.19 -0.38 2.50
C ILE A 277 -22.27 0.60 3.67
N LEU A 278 -21.13 1.01 4.23
CA LEU A 278 -21.06 2.03 5.28
C LEU A 278 -21.54 3.40 4.77
N VAL A 279 -21.10 3.83 3.59
CA VAL A 279 -21.57 5.07 2.95
C VAL A 279 -23.08 5.01 2.70
N ALA A 280 -23.61 3.89 2.21
CA ALA A 280 -25.05 3.69 2.07
C ALA A 280 -25.78 3.82 3.42
N SER A 281 -25.23 3.22 4.49
CA SER A 281 -25.81 3.28 5.83
C SER A 281 -25.89 4.71 6.37
N ILE A 282 -24.87 5.54 6.14
CA ILE A 282 -24.86 6.95 6.56
C ILE A 282 -26.06 7.69 5.95
N HIS A 283 -26.32 7.46 4.67
CA HIS A 283 -27.40 8.13 3.95
C HIS A 283 -28.79 7.67 4.44
N THR A 284 -28.98 6.38 4.73
CA THR A 284 -30.23 5.88 5.31
C THR A 284 -30.43 6.37 6.76
N MET A 285 -29.36 6.46 7.56
CA MET A 285 -29.39 6.99 8.93
C MET A 285 -29.76 8.48 8.95
N ILE A 286 -29.23 9.27 8.01
CA ILE A 286 -29.58 10.69 7.86
C ILE A 286 -31.05 10.85 7.45
N THR A 287 -31.54 10.00 6.55
CA THR A 287 -32.93 10.00 6.08
C THR A 287 -33.91 9.65 7.21
N PHE A 288 -33.52 8.73 8.10
CA PHE A 288 -34.34 8.34 9.24
C PHE A 288 -34.75 9.53 10.13
N LYS A 289 -33.90 10.57 10.25
CA LYS A 289 -34.25 11.80 11.01
C LYS A 289 -35.50 12.53 10.46
N LYS A 290 -35.96 12.19 9.25
CA LYS A 290 -37.12 12.79 8.58
C LYS A 290 -38.22 11.77 8.24
N SER A 291 -37.88 10.51 8.00
CA SER A 291 -38.83 9.46 7.66
C SER A 291 -38.51 8.14 8.39
N ALA A 292 -39.52 7.58 9.07
CA ALA A 292 -39.35 6.30 9.78
C ALA A 292 -39.04 5.12 8.85
N THR A 293 -39.34 5.21 7.55
CA THR A 293 -39.16 4.11 6.58
C THR A 293 -37.70 3.67 6.42
N ALA A 294 -36.74 4.59 6.57
CA ALA A 294 -35.31 4.30 6.37
C ALA A 294 -34.64 3.55 7.55
N LEU A 295 -35.35 3.36 8.68
CA LEU A 295 -34.76 2.77 9.88
C LEU A 295 -34.37 1.31 9.68
N LYS A 296 -35.28 0.50 9.11
CA LYS A 296 -35.04 -0.92 8.84
C LYS A 296 -33.84 -1.13 7.90
N THR A 297 -33.76 -0.32 6.85
CA THR A 297 -32.62 -0.35 5.92
C THR A 297 -31.32 0.03 6.62
N SER A 298 -31.34 1.05 7.49
CA SER A 298 -30.15 1.45 8.27
C SER A 298 -29.66 0.33 9.18
N ILE A 299 -30.58 -0.40 9.83
CA ILE A 299 -30.25 -1.56 10.67
C ILE A 299 -29.52 -2.63 9.84
N VAL A 300 -30.07 -3.00 8.68
CA VAL A 300 -29.47 -4.02 7.80
C VAL A 300 -28.10 -3.57 7.30
N LEU A 301 -27.97 -2.33 6.81
CA LEU A 301 -26.70 -1.82 6.28
C LEU A 301 -25.61 -1.70 7.35
N VAL A 302 -25.94 -1.29 8.58
CA VAL A 302 -24.96 -1.23 9.67
C VAL A 302 -24.51 -2.63 10.11
N ILE A 303 -25.43 -3.61 10.17
CA ILE A 303 -25.05 -5.01 10.42
C ILE A 303 -24.13 -5.51 9.31
N MET A 304 -24.53 -5.35 8.04
CA MET A 304 -23.73 -5.80 6.90
C MET A 304 -22.36 -5.13 6.86
N SER A 305 -22.24 -3.83 7.12
CA SER A 305 -20.95 -3.13 7.13
C SER A 305 -19.97 -3.76 8.12
N PHE A 306 -20.40 -4.00 9.37
CA PHE A 306 -19.52 -4.63 10.37
C PHE A 306 -19.19 -6.08 10.03
N ILE A 307 -20.17 -6.88 9.60
CA ILE A 307 -19.93 -8.28 9.21
C ILE A 307 -19.01 -8.35 7.98
N LEU A 308 -19.12 -7.43 7.03
CA LEU A 308 -18.24 -7.37 5.87
C LEU A 308 -16.80 -6.98 6.24
N VAL A 309 -16.57 -6.21 7.30
CA VAL A 309 -15.21 -6.00 7.84
C VAL A 309 -14.63 -7.30 8.41
N LEU A 310 -15.44 -8.10 9.12
CA LEU A 310 -15.02 -9.42 9.59
C LEU A 310 -14.77 -10.38 8.44
N TYR A 311 -15.61 -10.33 7.42
CA TYR A 311 -15.46 -11.12 6.20
C TYR A 311 -14.21 -10.72 5.41
N ALA A 312 -13.90 -9.43 5.32
CA ALA A 312 -12.67 -8.95 4.72
C ALA A 312 -11.44 -9.49 5.47
N THR A 313 -11.47 -9.51 6.80
CA THR A 313 -10.39 -10.12 7.59
C THR A 313 -10.29 -11.63 7.33
N PHE A 314 -11.42 -12.33 7.25
CA PHE A 314 -11.45 -13.75 6.90
C PHE A 314 -10.81 -13.99 5.53
N LEU A 315 -11.22 -13.26 4.49
CA LEU A 315 -10.65 -13.42 3.14
C LEU A 315 -9.14 -13.22 3.12
N VAL A 316 -8.64 -12.17 3.77
CA VAL A 316 -7.23 -11.77 3.72
C VAL A 316 -6.32 -12.67 4.58
N ARG A 317 -6.85 -13.25 5.67
CA ARG A 317 -6.04 -13.93 6.70
C ARG A 317 -6.26 -15.45 6.78
N SER A 318 -7.24 -15.99 6.06
CA SER A 318 -7.52 -17.44 6.07
C SER A 318 -6.67 -18.27 5.10
N GLY A 319 -5.80 -17.64 4.30
CA GLY A 319 -5.07 -18.32 3.23
C GLY A 319 -5.89 -18.58 1.96
N VAL A 320 -7.21 -18.33 1.98
CA VAL A 320 -8.11 -18.68 0.87
C VAL A 320 -7.88 -17.88 -0.41
N LEU A 321 -7.20 -16.74 -0.30
CA LEU A 321 -6.82 -15.90 -1.44
C LEU A 321 -5.37 -16.10 -1.90
N GLY A 322 -4.66 -17.12 -1.39
CA GLY A 322 -3.22 -17.33 -1.62
C GLY A 322 -2.81 -17.33 -3.10
N ASP A 323 -3.59 -17.96 -3.97
CA ASP A 323 -3.31 -18.03 -5.41
C ASP A 323 -3.88 -16.84 -6.20
N ALA A 324 -4.77 -16.05 -5.59
CA ALA A 324 -5.54 -15.00 -6.26
C ALA A 324 -5.07 -13.58 -5.91
N SER A 325 -4.26 -13.41 -4.87
CA SER A 325 -3.79 -12.10 -4.40
C SER A 325 -2.37 -12.16 -3.86
N VAL A 326 -1.56 -11.21 -4.29
CA VAL A 326 -0.20 -10.97 -3.79
C VAL A 326 -0.18 -10.35 -2.38
N HIS A 327 -1.34 -9.90 -1.88
CA HIS A 327 -1.50 -9.28 -0.57
C HIS A 327 -2.13 -10.24 0.46
N SER A 328 -2.43 -11.48 0.07
CA SER A 328 -3.02 -12.48 0.97
C SER A 328 -1.97 -13.03 1.93
N PHE A 329 -2.39 -13.32 3.16
CA PHE A 329 -1.55 -14.00 4.13
C PHE A 329 -1.75 -15.52 4.06
N THR A 330 -0.73 -16.28 4.46
CA THR A 330 -0.80 -17.74 4.64
C THR A 330 -1.67 -18.11 5.83
N ASP A 331 -2.37 -19.25 5.82
CA ASP A 331 -3.20 -19.65 6.96
C ASP A 331 -2.33 -20.03 8.17
N LEU A 332 -2.55 -19.38 9.32
CA LEU A 332 -1.94 -19.75 10.59
C LEU A 332 -2.70 -20.90 11.31
N GLY A 333 -3.64 -21.55 10.63
CA GLY A 333 -4.60 -22.49 11.21
C GLY A 333 -5.71 -21.80 11.98
N LEU A 334 -6.01 -20.52 11.64
CA LEU A 334 -6.97 -19.67 12.36
C LEU A 334 -8.24 -19.39 11.55
N SER A 335 -8.30 -19.85 10.30
CA SER A 335 -9.45 -19.72 9.40
C SER A 335 -10.78 -20.17 10.02
N GLY A 336 -10.79 -21.32 10.71
CA GLY A 336 -11.96 -21.82 11.43
C GLY A 336 -12.41 -20.93 12.59
N GLN A 337 -11.46 -20.38 13.36
CA GLN A 337 -11.74 -19.45 14.47
C GLN A 337 -12.34 -18.14 13.95
N LEU A 338 -11.80 -17.60 12.84
CA LEU A 338 -12.33 -16.41 12.16
C LEU A 338 -13.76 -16.63 11.69
N LEU A 339 -14.05 -17.79 11.09
CA LEU A 339 -15.37 -18.16 10.59
C LEU A 339 -16.40 -18.26 11.72
N ILE A 340 -16.09 -18.97 12.81
CA ILE A 340 -16.98 -19.10 13.97
C ILE A 340 -17.36 -17.73 14.52
N TYR A 341 -16.39 -16.82 14.63
CA TYR A 341 -16.62 -15.49 15.15
C TYR A 341 -17.52 -14.64 14.22
N MET A 342 -17.23 -14.64 12.92
CA MET A 342 -18.06 -13.95 11.94
C MET A 342 -19.51 -14.44 12.02
N LEU A 343 -19.72 -15.77 12.07
CA LEU A 343 -21.04 -16.37 12.20
C LEU A 343 -21.72 -16.05 13.54
N PHE A 344 -20.96 -15.98 14.64
CA PHE A 344 -21.49 -15.61 15.96
C PHE A 344 -22.06 -14.19 15.97
N PHE A 345 -21.30 -13.20 15.49
CA PHE A 345 -21.78 -11.81 15.45
C PHE A 345 -22.92 -11.63 14.45
N LEU A 346 -22.87 -12.32 13.31
CA LEU A 346 -23.96 -12.34 12.34
C LEU A 346 -25.24 -12.91 12.95
N ALA A 347 -25.16 -14.09 13.57
CA ALA A 347 -26.30 -14.77 14.17
C ALA A 347 -26.96 -13.92 15.26
N ILE A 348 -26.17 -13.35 16.18
CA ILE A 348 -26.70 -12.47 17.23
C ILE A 348 -27.39 -11.24 16.64
N ALA A 349 -26.75 -10.56 15.69
CA ALA A 349 -27.31 -9.36 15.09
C ALA A 349 -28.62 -9.65 14.34
N VAL A 350 -28.65 -10.73 13.55
CA VAL A 350 -29.84 -11.15 12.79
C VAL A 350 -30.97 -11.58 13.73
N VAL A 351 -30.69 -12.40 14.76
CA VAL A 351 -31.71 -12.85 15.72
C VAL A 351 -32.31 -11.66 16.48
N LEU A 352 -31.48 -10.72 16.94
CA LEU A 352 -31.96 -9.52 17.63
C LEU A 352 -32.78 -8.62 16.70
N ALA A 353 -32.32 -8.41 15.46
CA ALA A 353 -33.05 -7.61 14.46
C ALA A 353 -34.39 -8.27 14.08
N ALA A 354 -34.41 -9.58 13.86
CA ALA A 354 -35.61 -10.34 13.53
C ALA A 354 -36.66 -10.30 14.66
N ARG A 355 -36.22 -10.44 15.92
CA ARG A 355 -37.11 -10.29 17.10
C ARG A 355 -37.66 -8.87 17.23
N ALA A 356 -36.86 -7.86 16.91
CA ALA A 356 -37.29 -6.47 16.94
C ALA A 356 -38.11 -6.04 15.72
N TRP A 357 -38.12 -6.82 14.62
CA TRP A 357 -38.58 -6.38 13.29
C TRP A 357 -40.00 -5.82 13.24
N LYS A 358 -40.91 -6.42 14.01
CA LYS A 358 -42.32 -6.01 14.11
C LYS A 358 -42.52 -4.75 14.95
N HIS A 359 -41.58 -4.42 15.82
CA HIS A 359 -41.65 -3.27 16.73
C HIS A 359 -40.88 -2.06 16.23
N ILE A 360 -40.06 -2.22 15.19
CA ILE A 360 -39.34 -1.12 14.55
C ILE A 360 -40.34 -0.20 13.83
N PRO A 361 -40.36 1.11 14.13
CA PRO A 361 -41.24 2.07 13.47
C PRO A 361 -41.13 2.00 11.95
N THR A 362 -42.27 2.00 11.26
CA THR A 362 -42.34 2.07 9.79
C THR A 362 -43.40 3.08 9.38
N SER A 363 -43.25 3.65 8.19
CA SER A 363 -44.31 4.43 7.55
C SER A 363 -44.90 3.62 6.41
N GLU A 364 -46.22 3.57 6.32
CA GLU A 364 -46.95 2.91 5.22
C GLU A 364 -46.99 3.73 3.93
N LYS A 365 -46.46 4.97 3.93
CA LYS A 365 -46.43 5.80 2.72
C LYS A 365 -45.32 5.35 1.78
N GLU A 366 -45.71 4.97 0.56
CA GLU A 366 -44.78 4.82 -0.55
C GLU A 366 -44.00 6.13 -0.77
N ALA A 367 -42.71 6.01 -1.04
CA ALA A 367 -41.86 7.17 -1.30
C ALA A 367 -42.18 7.73 -2.68
N ASP A 368 -42.78 8.93 -2.73
CA ASP A 368 -42.98 9.68 -3.98
C ASP A 368 -41.63 9.89 -4.69
N VAL A 369 -41.61 9.81 -6.02
CA VAL A 369 -40.42 10.05 -6.85
C VAL A 369 -39.85 11.46 -6.62
N TYR A 370 -40.69 12.43 -6.23
CA TYR A 370 -40.27 13.79 -5.87
C TYR A 370 -39.91 13.96 -4.38
N SER A 371 -39.68 12.85 -3.67
CA SER A 371 -39.26 12.84 -2.26
C SER A 371 -37.75 12.70 -2.10
N ARG A 372 -37.23 13.18 -0.97
CA ARG A 372 -35.80 13.00 -0.60
C ARG A 372 -35.48 11.53 -0.38
N GLU A 373 -36.43 10.84 0.24
CA GLU A 373 -36.39 9.45 0.64
C GLU A 373 -36.16 8.54 -0.56
N PHE A 374 -36.85 8.81 -1.68
CA PHE A 374 -36.71 8.03 -2.91
C PHE A 374 -35.29 8.13 -3.52
N TRP A 375 -34.76 9.35 -3.69
CA TRP A 375 -33.43 9.54 -4.30
C TRP A 375 -32.30 9.01 -3.42
N ILE A 376 -32.42 9.17 -2.10
CA ILE A 376 -31.44 8.59 -1.17
C ILE A 376 -31.52 7.06 -1.17
N PHE A 377 -32.72 6.49 -1.22
CA PHE A 377 -32.91 5.05 -1.34
C PHE A 377 -32.31 4.49 -2.64
N LEU A 378 -32.51 5.16 -3.77
CA LEU A 378 -31.92 4.77 -5.05
C LEU A 378 -30.38 4.80 -4.99
N GLY A 379 -29.80 5.85 -4.39
CA GLY A 379 -28.35 5.91 -4.14
C GLY A 379 -27.84 4.78 -3.25
N ALA A 380 -28.54 4.47 -2.16
CA ALA A 380 -28.19 3.38 -1.26
C ALA A 380 -28.26 2.01 -1.95
N ILE A 381 -29.28 1.77 -2.78
CA ILE A 381 -29.37 0.55 -3.60
C ILE A 381 -28.21 0.48 -4.58
N THR A 382 -27.90 1.57 -5.29
CA THR A 382 -26.80 1.59 -6.25
C THR A 382 -25.47 1.24 -5.58
N LEU A 383 -25.17 1.82 -4.41
CA LEU A 383 -23.99 1.45 -3.61
C LEU A 383 -24.01 -0.02 -3.16
N GLY A 384 -25.18 -0.55 -2.78
CA GLY A 384 -25.36 -1.96 -2.45
C GLY A 384 -25.12 -2.90 -3.63
N LEU A 385 -25.58 -2.52 -4.82
CA LEU A 385 -25.35 -3.27 -6.07
C LEU A 385 -23.88 -3.22 -6.51
N MET A 386 -23.21 -2.07 -6.33
CA MET A 386 -21.77 -1.95 -6.53
C MET A 386 -21.01 -2.93 -5.63
N ALA A 387 -21.33 -2.93 -4.34
CA ALA A 387 -20.74 -3.82 -3.36
C ALA A 387 -21.00 -5.30 -3.70
N PHE A 388 -22.23 -5.63 -4.09
CA PHE A 388 -22.62 -6.99 -4.48
C PHE A 388 -21.86 -7.47 -5.73
N GLN A 389 -21.72 -6.62 -6.75
CA GLN A 389 -21.01 -6.97 -7.98
C GLN A 389 -19.51 -7.21 -7.72
N VAL A 390 -18.90 -6.49 -6.78
CA VAL A 390 -17.49 -6.68 -6.42
C VAL A 390 -17.29 -7.93 -5.57
N ILE A 391 -18.08 -8.08 -4.50
CA ILE A 391 -17.84 -9.14 -3.51
C ILE A 391 -18.08 -10.52 -4.09
N LEU A 392 -19.03 -10.69 -5.01
CA LEU A 392 -19.34 -12.01 -5.58
C LEU A 392 -18.10 -12.64 -6.25
N PRO A 393 -17.50 -12.10 -7.32
CA PRO A 393 -16.32 -12.73 -7.91
C PRO A 393 -15.12 -12.79 -6.97
N THR A 394 -14.96 -11.80 -6.07
CA THR A 394 -13.87 -11.80 -5.07
C THR A 394 -13.98 -12.97 -4.09
N SER A 395 -15.21 -13.44 -3.82
CA SER A 395 -15.49 -14.57 -2.93
C SER A 395 -15.36 -15.93 -3.59
N ILE A 396 -15.05 -16.04 -4.89
CA ILE A 396 -14.95 -17.32 -5.61
C ILE A 396 -14.01 -18.32 -4.91
N PRO A 397 -12.77 -17.94 -4.53
CA PRO A 397 -11.89 -18.86 -3.83
C PRO A 397 -12.48 -19.36 -2.50
N ALA A 398 -13.16 -18.47 -1.77
CA ALA A 398 -13.84 -18.82 -0.52
C ALA A 398 -15.02 -19.78 -0.72
N TRP A 399 -15.76 -19.68 -1.83
CA TRP A 399 -16.81 -20.64 -2.16
C TRP A 399 -16.25 -21.99 -2.55
N ASN A 400 -15.15 -22.03 -3.31
CA ASN A 400 -14.48 -23.28 -3.66
C ASN A 400 -14.04 -24.02 -2.38
N ALA A 401 -13.32 -23.33 -1.50
CA ALA A 401 -12.89 -23.88 -0.22
C ALA A 401 -14.08 -24.35 0.64
N LEU A 402 -15.20 -23.60 0.64
CA LEU A 402 -16.41 -23.99 1.35
C LEU A 402 -17.01 -25.28 0.78
N VAL A 403 -17.17 -25.39 -0.54
CA VAL A 403 -17.73 -26.58 -1.21
C VAL A 403 -16.85 -27.81 -0.97
N GLU A 404 -15.54 -27.65 -1.08
CA GLU A 404 -14.55 -28.69 -0.81
C GLU A 404 -14.61 -29.16 0.65
N SER A 405 -14.82 -28.25 1.61
CA SER A 405 -14.96 -28.62 3.03
C SER A 405 -16.17 -29.53 3.32
N PHE A 406 -17.18 -29.54 2.45
CA PHE A 406 -18.33 -30.44 2.51
C PHE A 406 -18.19 -31.68 1.61
N GLY A 407 -17.01 -31.93 1.03
CA GLY A 407 -16.75 -33.06 0.13
C GLY A 407 -17.29 -32.88 -1.29
N GLY A 408 -17.66 -31.65 -1.67
CA GLY A 408 -17.98 -31.30 -3.05
C GLY A 408 -16.73 -30.96 -3.87
N ILE A 409 -16.92 -30.78 -5.18
CA ILE A 409 -15.86 -30.32 -6.10
C ILE A 409 -16.36 -29.02 -6.76
N SER A 410 -15.57 -27.95 -6.67
CA SER A 410 -15.88 -26.66 -7.30
C SER A 410 -14.65 -26.09 -7.98
N ASN A 411 -14.73 -25.94 -9.30
CA ASN A 411 -13.65 -25.39 -10.13
C ASN A 411 -14.03 -24.01 -10.69
N MET A 412 -14.73 -23.19 -9.91
CA MET A 412 -15.03 -21.82 -10.33
C MET A 412 -13.73 -21.02 -10.38
N ALA A 413 -13.36 -20.54 -11.56
CA ALA A 413 -12.21 -19.67 -11.73
C ALA A 413 -12.62 -18.20 -11.50
N PRO A 414 -11.78 -17.40 -10.81
CA PRO A 414 -11.89 -15.95 -10.85
C PRO A 414 -11.83 -15.40 -12.29
N PRO A 415 -12.29 -14.16 -12.55
CA PRO A 415 -12.17 -13.54 -13.87
C PRO A 415 -10.71 -13.50 -14.34
N ALA A 416 -10.46 -13.90 -15.60
CA ALA A 416 -9.12 -13.92 -16.18
C ALA A 416 -8.51 -12.51 -16.29
N ASP A 417 -9.28 -11.55 -16.81
CA ASP A 417 -8.96 -10.12 -16.73
C ASP A 417 -9.83 -9.47 -15.65
N GLN A 418 -9.25 -9.32 -14.46
CA GLN A 418 -9.92 -8.69 -13.33
C GLN A 418 -10.23 -7.21 -13.62
N VAL A 419 -9.29 -6.49 -14.24
CA VAL A 419 -9.41 -5.06 -14.49
C VAL A 419 -10.57 -4.77 -15.44
N GLU A 420 -10.64 -5.46 -16.57
CA GLU A 420 -11.73 -5.31 -17.52
C GLU A 420 -13.06 -5.71 -16.88
N PHE A 421 -13.11 -6.87 -16.22
CA PHE A 421 -14.34 -7.41 -15.64
C PHE A 421 -15.00 -6.44 -14.66
N TYR A 422 -14.26 -5.97 -13.64
CA TYR A 422 -14.82 -5.08 -12.63
C TYR A 422 -15.09 -3.68 -13.18
N THR A 423 -14.14 -3.11 -13.94
CA THR A 423 -14.26 -1.74 -14.47
C THR A 423 -15.49 -1.60 -15.36
N ARG A 424 -15.82 -2.62 -16.16
CA ARG A 424 -16.98 -2.62 -17.06
C ARG A 424 -18.29 -2.34 -16.34
N PHE A 425 -18.50 -2.86 -15.13
CA PHE A 425 -19.72 -2.61 -14.35
C PHE A 425 -19.60 -1.38 -13.47
N GLN A 426 -18.47 -1.23 -12.78
CA GLN A 426 -18.26 -0.17 -11.79
C GLN A 426 -18.27 1.22 -12.43
N LEU A 427 -17.84 1.34 -13.69
CA LEU A 427 -17.95 2.58 -14.46
C LEU A 427 -19.39 3.09 -14.54
N TRP A 428 -20.35 2.22 -14.88
CA TRP A 428 -21.76 2.62 -15.02
C TRP A 428 -22.43 2.89 -13.68
N PHE A 429 -22.08 2.13 -12.65
CA PHE A 429 -22.54 2.44 -11.31
C PHE A 429 -21.98 3.77 -10.79
N ALA A 430 -20.72 4.08 -11.09
CA ALA A 430 -20.10 5.35 -10.74
C ALA A 430 -20.79 6.53 -11.43
N VAL A 431 -21.14 6.39 -12.73
CA VAL A 431 -21.97 7.37 -13.45
C VAL A 431 -23.34 7.52 -12.79
N ALA A 432 -23.99 6.42 -12.42
CA ALA A 432 -25.28 6.46 -11.73
C ALA A 432 -25.18 7.22 -10.39
N ILE A 433 -24.18 6.90 -9.55
CA ILE A 433 -23.94 7.59 -8.27
C ILE A 433 -23.64 9.08 -8.49
N ALA A 434 -22.85 9.44 -9.50
CA ALA A 434 -22.56 10.82 -9.86
C ALA A 434 -23.86 11.61 -10.13
N LEU A 435 -24.75 11.06 -10.96
CA LEU A 435 -26.05 11.67 -11.25
C LEU A 435 -26.97 11.71 -10.03
N LEU A 436 -27.04 10.64 -9.26
CA LEU A 436 -27.88 10.54 -8.06
C LEU A 436 -27.45 11.53 -6.98
N THR A 437 -26.15 11.70 -6.75
CA THR A 437 -25.62 12.67 -5.77
C THR A 437 -25.82 14.11 -6.25
N SER A 438 -25.74 14.36 -7.56
CA SER A 438 -26.03 15.65 -8.19
C SER A 438 -27.48 16.08 -7.96
N VAL A 439 -28.43 15.18 -8.22
CA VAL A 439 -29.89 15.48 -8.14
C VAL A 439 -30.37 15.41 -6.69
N GLY A 440 -29.95 14.41 -5.93
CA GLY A 440 -30.40 14.15 -4.56
C GLY A 440 -30.13 15.30 -3.58
N GLN A 441 -29.06 16.06 -3.78
CA GLN A 441 -28.76 17.25 -2.95
C GLN A 441 -29.79 18.37 -3.12
N PHE A 442 -30.39 18.55 -4.29
CA PHE A 442 -31.43 19.56 -4.48
C PHE A 442 -32.69 19.20 -3.69
N PHE A 443 -33.12 17.94 -3.77
CA PHE A 443 -34.21 17.43 -2.95
C PHE A 443 -33.92 17.56 -1.45
N TRP A 444 -32.67 17.34 -1.02
CA TRP A 444 -32.30 17.46 0.40
C TRP A 444 -32.62 18.85 0.99
N TRP A 445 -32.25 19.92 0.26
CA TRP A 445 -32.31 21.30 0.74
C TRP A 445 -33.60 22.05 0.42
N GLN A 446 -34.41 21.56 -0.52
CA GLN A 446 -35.62 22.24 -0.96
C GLN A 446 -36.79 21.26 -1.04
N LYS A 447 -38.00 21.70 -0.67
CA LYS A 447 -39.22 20.99 -1.08
C LYS A 447 -39.45 21.34 -2.54
N ILE A 448 -39.30 20.36 -3.41
CA ILE A 448 -39.25 20.57 -4.86
C ILE A 448 -40.37 19.76 -5.51
N ASP A 449 -41.16 20.42 -6.36
CA ASP A 449 -42.01 19.76 -7.35
C ASP A 449 -41.28 19.65 -8.70
N LYS A 450 -41.90 19.01 -9.70
CA LYS A 450 -41.31 18.84 -11.04
C LYS A 450 -40.85 20.16 -11.68
N LYS A 451 -41.60 21.25 -11.49
CA LYS A 451 -41.32 22.54 -12.11
C LYS A 451 -40.11 23.21 -11.45
N VAL A 452 -40.10 23.27 -10.12
CA VAL A 452 -38.99 23.82 -9.33
C VAL A 452 -37.70 23.02 -9.56
N LEU A 453 -37.80 21.69 -9.72
CA LEU A 453 -36.64 20.84 -10.00
C LEU A 453 -36.00 21.22 -11.33
N LYS A 454 -36.82 21.33 -12.37
CA LYS A 454 -36.36 21.69 -13.71
C LYS A 454 -35.68 23.05 -13.68
N GLU A 455 -36.31 24.05 -13.09
CA GLU A 455 -35.72 25.39 -12.97
C GLU A 455 -34.40 25.39 -12.19
N ALA A 456 -34.31 24.60 -11.11
CA ALA A 456 -33.10 24.49 -10.29
C ALA A 456 -31.93 23.75 -10.98
N LEU A 457 -32.22 22.76 -11.83
CA LEU A 457 -31.21 21.93 -12.50
C LEU A 457 -30.80 22.46 -13.89
N VAL A 458 -31.64 23.26 -14.56
CA VAL A 458 -31.33 23.80 -15.90
C VAL A 458 -30.00 24.57 -15.90
N THR A 459 -29.78 25.45 -14.92
CA THR A 459 -28.54 26.24 -14.87
C THR A 459 -27.31 25.36 -14.62
N PRO A 460 -27.25 24.50 -13.57
CA PRO A 460 -26.16 23.53 -13.42
C PRO A 460 -25.94 22.68 -14.65
N TYR A 461 -27.00 22.15 -15.26
CA TYR A 461 -26.91 21.28 -16.44
C TYR A 461 -26.26 22.00 -17.63
N ILE A 462 -26.73 23.21 -17.98
CA ILE A 462 -26.16 23.99 -19.08
C ILE A 462 -24.68 24.30 -18.83
N VAL A 463 -24.35 24.77 -17.62
CA VAL A 463 -22.96 25.07 -17.24
C VAL A 463 -22.09 23.82 -17.33
N SER A 464 -22.57 22.67 -16.87
CA SER A 464 -21.85 21.41 -16.97
C SER A 464 -21.65 20.96 -18.41
N VAL A 465 -22.67 21.07 -19.27
CA VAL A 465 -22.53 20.75 -20.70
C VAL A 465 -21.48 21.64 -21.36
N LEU A 466 -21.47 22.95 -21.07
CA LEU A 466 -20.48 23.87 -21.62
C LEU A 466 -19.05 23.56 -21.13
N ILE A 467 -18.87 23.30 -19.84
CA ILE A 467 -17.56 22.95 -19.27
C ILE A 467 -17.11 21.58 -19.80
N SER A 468 -17.99 20.58 -19.85
CA SER A 468 -17.68 19.27 -20.40
C SER A 468 -17.33 19.35 -21.88
N ALA A 469 -18.06 20.15 -22.68
CA ALA A 469 -17.72 20.37 -24.08
C ALA A 469 -16.33 20.99 -24.23
N ALA A 470 -15.98 21.97 -23.40
CA ALA A 470 -14.64 22.55 -23.37
C ALA A 470 -13.57 21.49 -23.01
N ILE A 471 -13.80 20.68 -21.97
CA ILE A 471 -12.88 19.59 -21.58
C ILE A 471 -12.73 18.58 -22.72
N ILE A 472 -13.82 18.13 -23.32
CA ILE A 472 -13.84 17.14 -24.40
C ILE A 472 -13.05 17.64 -25.62
N VAL A 473 -13.26 18.90 -26.02
CA VAL A 473 -12.57 19.48 -27.18
C VAL A 473 -11.09 19.72 -26.88
N LEU A 474 -10.76 20.32 -25.73
CA LEU A 474 -9.38 20.68 -25.38
C LEU A 474 -8.52 19.45 -25.08
N ALA A 475 -9.07 18.46 -24.37
CA ALA A 475 -8.37 17.23 -24.01
C ALA A 475 -8.54 16.11 -25.05
N LYS A 476 -9.23 16.37 -26.17
CA LYS A 476 -9.44 15.44 -27.29
C LYS A 476 -10.04 14.09 -26.85
N VAL A 477 -11.13 14.16 -26.07
CA VAL A 477 -11.82 12.98 -25.57
C VAL A 477 -12.75 12.43 -26.66
N TYR A 478 -12.39 11.29 -27.26
CA TYR A 478 -13.15 10.70 -28.37
C TYR A 478 -14.00 9.48 -27.99
N ASP A 479 -13.63 8.74 -26.94
CA ASP A 479 -14.41 7.59 -26.49
C ASP A 479 -15.72 8.04 -25.83
N TRP A 480 -16.85 7.52 -26.33
CA TRP A 480 -18.19 7.88 -25.87
C TRP A 480 -18.45 7.53 -24.40
N LYS A 481 -17.84 6.46 -23.87
CA LYS A 481 -17.94 6.08 -22.45
C LYS A 481 -17.32 7.18 -21.59
N TYR A 482 -16.16 7.68 -22.01
CA TYR A 482 -15.43 8.73 -21.29
C TYR A 482 -16.11 10.09 -21.42
N ILE A 483 -16.75 10.40 -22.55
CA ILE A 483 -17.61 11.58 -22.70
C ILE A 483 -18.73 11.59 -21.65
N ILE A 484 -19.39 10.44 -21.43
CA ILE A 484 -20.44 10.31 -20.41
C ILE A 484 -19.86 10.54 -19.00
N ILE A 485 -18.69 9.99 -18.70
CA ILE A 485 -18.04 10.18 -17.39
C ILE A 485 -17.66 11.65 -17.17
N VAL A 486 -17.07 12.31 -18.17
CA VAL A 486 -16.75 13.75 -18.09
C VAL A 486 -18.00 14.55 -17.80
N LEU A 487 -19.10 14.27 -18.52
CA LEU A 487 -20.37 14.97 -18.31
C LEU A 487 -20.94 14.71 -16.92
N ALA A 488 -20.98 13.45 -16.47
CA ALA A 488 -21.51 13.08 -15.16
C ALA A 488 -20.67 13.65 -14.00
N GLY A 489 -19.34 13.57 -14.11
CA GLY A 489 -18.40 14.13 -13.13
C GLY A 489 -18.49 15.66 -13.07
N THR A 490 -18.53 16.33 -14.23
CA THR A 490 -18.68 17.80 -14.30
C THR A 490 -20.04 18.24 -13.77
N PHE A 491 -21.09 17.49 -14.08
CA PHE A 491 -22.42 17.72 -13.52
C PHE A 491 -22.42 17.60 -12.01
N THR A 492 -21.76 16.58 -11.46
CA THR A 492 -21.60 16.40 -10.02
C THR A 492 -20.90 17.58 -9.37
N ILE A 493 -19.79 18.04 -9.95
CA ILE A 493 -19.04 19.20 -9.45
C ILE A 493 -19.92 20.46 -9.45
N VAL A 494 -20.51 20.81 -10.59
CA VAL A 494 -21.26 22.06 -10.76
C VAL A 494 -22.55 22.05 -9.93
N ALA A 495 -23.31 20.96 -9.96
CA ALA A 495 -24.55 20.80 -9.19
C ALA A 495 -24.29 21.00 -7.68
N ASN A 496 -23.26 20.35 -7.15
CA ASN A 496 -22.90 20.47 -5.73
C ASN A 496 -22.24 21.82 -5.41
N ALA A 497 -21.50 22.44 -6.34
CA ALA A 497 -20.96 23.78 -6.17
C ALA A 497 -22.05 24.85 -6.08
N VAL A 498 -23.13 24.73 -6.86
CA VAL A 498 -24.30 25.63 -6.78
C VAL A 498 -24.98 25.50 -5.42
N ILE A 499 -25.14 24.28 -4.91
CA ILE A 499 -25.68 24.05 -3.56
C ILE A 499 -24.75 24.62 -2.49
N LEU A 500 -23.44 24.36 -2.60
CA LEU A 500 -22.43 24.88 -1.68
C LEU A 500 -22.47 26.40 -1.62
N ALA A 501 -22.48 27.08 -2.76
CA ALA A 501 -22.56 28.55 -2.84
C ALA A 501 -23.84 29.09 -2.17
N LYS A 502 -24.98 28.40 -2.33
CA LYS A 502 -26.24 28.77 -1.65
C LYS A 502 -26.14 28.59 -0.13
N ILE A 503 -25.51 27.52 0.34
CA ILE A 503 -25.31 27.23 1.77
C ILE A 503 -24.39 28.27 2.39
N LEU A 504 -23.25 28.57 1.77
CA LEU A 504 -22.28 29.54 2.28
C LEU A 504 -22.84 30.97 2.34
N LYS A 505 -23.76 31.33 1.45
CA LYS A 505 -24.46 32.63 1.51
C LYS A 505 -25.50 32.73 2.64
N LYS A 506 -26.08 31.60 3.06
CA LYS A 506 -27.23 31.57 4.00
C LYS A 506 -26.91 31.00 5.37
N SER A 507 -25.76 30.34 5.54
CA SER A 507 -25.43 29.58 6.74
C SER A 507 -23.92 29.48 6.97
N THR A 508 -23.55 28.79 8.03
CA THR A 508 -22.14 28.55 8.39
C THR A 508 -21.55 27.40 7.57
N PHE A 509 -20.23 27.41 7.42
CA PHE A 509 -19.46 26.37 6.74
C PHE A 509 -19.74 24.94 7.28
N LYS A 510 -20.27 24.81 8.50
CA LYS A 510 -20.67 23.52 9.11
C LYS A 510 -21.64 22.70 8.25
N LEU A 511 -22.44 23.32 7.38
CA LEU A 511 -23.39 22.62 6.51
C LEU A 511 -22.79 22.18 5.15
N ALA A 512 -21.55 22.57 4.85
CA ALA A 512 -20.91 22.35 3.54
C ALA A 512 -20.45 20.90 3.31
N GLY A 513 -20.32 20.09 4.35
CA GLY A 513 -19.62 18.79 4.29
C GLY A 513 -20.14 17.84 3.19
N GLY A 514 -21.46 17.72 3.02
CA GLY A 514 -22.03 16.86 1.98
C GLY A 514 -21.73 17.35 0.56
N SER A 515 -21.79 18.66 0.31
CA SER A 515 -21.49 19.23 -1.00
C SER A 515 -20.00 19.10 -1.34
N LEU A 516 -19.10 19.32 -0.38
CA LEU A 516 -17.67 19.11 -0.56
C LEU A 516 -17.34 17.64 -0.87
N ALA A 517 -17.92 16.70 -0.11
CA ALA A 517 -17.72 15.27 -0.33
C ALA A 517 -18.07 14.85 -1.77
N HIS A 518 -19.22 15.32 -2.28
CA HIS A 518 -19.66 14.99 -3.63
C HIS A 518 -18.92 15.76 -4.74
N ILE A 519 -18.45 16.99 -4.50
CA ILE A 519 -17.54 17.67 -5.44
C ILE A 519 -16.26 16.86 -5.60
N GLY A 520 -15.70 16.40 -4.47
CA GLY A 520 -14.53 15.52 -4.48
C GLY A 520 -14.76 14.25 -5.30
N LEU A 521 -15.91 13.59 -5.12
CA LEU A 521 -16.30 12.43 -5.94
C LEU A 521 -16.35 12.75 -7.45
N GLY A 522 -16.95 13.87 -7.84
CA GLY A 522 -16.98 14.28 -9.25
C GLY A 522 -15.59 14.50 -9.85
N MET A 523 -14.66 15.04 -9.06
CA MET A 523 -13.25 15.21 -9.46
C MET A 523 -12.52 13.87 -9.55
N ILE A 524 -12.72 12.96 -8.59
CA ILE A 524 -12.18 11.60 -8.63
C ILE A 524 -12.57 10.90 -9.93
N LEU A 525 -13.84 11.00 -10.36
CA LEU A 525 -14.31 10.37 -11.60
C LEU A 525 -13.63 10.92 -12.86
N ILE A 526 -13.47 12.25 -12.95
CA ILE A 526 -12.75 12.87 -14.07
C ILE A 526 -11.27 12.49 -14.03
N GLY A 527 -10.66 12.50 -12.85
CA GLY A 527 -9.28 12.10 -12.62
C GLY A 527 -9.03 10.67 -13.10
N ILE A 528 -9.82 9.70 -12.63
CA ILE A 528 -9.74 8.28 -13.03
C ILE A 528 -9.86 8.11 -14.54
N MET A 529 -10.83 8.79 -15.15
CA MET A 529 -11.06 8.69 -16.59
C MET A 529 -9.83 9.14 -17.39
N PHE A 530 -9.19 10.24 -17.01
CA PHE A 530 -7.97 10.67 -17.70
C PHE A 530 -6.78 9.79 -17.35
N SER A 531 -6.49 9.58 -16.06
CA SER A 531 -5.27 8.89 -15.63
C SER A 531 -5.23 7.43 -16.04
N SER A 532 -6.38 6.75 -16.09
CA SER A 532 -6.45 5.34 -16.51
C SER A 532 -6.94 5.16 -17.94
N GLY A 533 -7.95 5.93 -18.38
CA GLY A 533 -8.53 5.77 -19.71
C GLY A 533 -7.71 6.36 -20.85
N TYR A 534 -6.88 7.37 -20.57
CA TYR A 534 -5.98 8.01 -21.53
C TYR A 534 -4.50 7.86 -21.13
N SER A 535 -4.17 6.81 -20.36
CA SER A 535 -2.77 6.51 -20.11
C SER A 535 -2.06 6.13 -21.40
N ASP A 536 -0.85 6.63 -21.59
CA ASP A 536 -0.12 6.57 -22.85
C ASP A 536 1.27 5.98 -22.60
N VAL A 537 1.52 4.78 -23.12
CA VAL A 537 2.82 4.13 -23.04
C VAL A 537 3.74 4.73 -24.08
N ILE A 538 4.85 5.32 -23.63
CA ILE A 538 5.81 6.01 -24.52
C ILE A 538 7.02 5.13 -24.85
N SER A 539 7.24 4.05 -24.10
CA SER A 539 8.30 3.05 -24.28
C SER A 539 7.90 1.97 -25.28
N ILE A 540 7.60 2.33 -26.52
CA ILE A 540 7.24 1.33 -27.54
C ILE A 540 8.50 0.68 -28.11
N ASN A 541 8.54 -0.65 -28.11
CA ASN A 541 9.59 -1.45 -28.71
C ASN A 541 9.56 -1.31 -30.24
N MET A 542 10.52 -0.57 -30.79
CA MET A 542 10.70 -0.43 -32.23
C MET A 542 11.78 -1.36 -32.80
N SER A 543 12.45 -2.16 -31.97
CA SER A 543 13.57 -3.00 -32.40
C SER A 543 13.12 -4.29 -33.10
N GLY A 544 11.88 -4.74 -32.87
CA GLY A 544 11.38 -6.03 -33.33
C GLY A 544 11.92 -7.23 -32.55
N LEU A 545 12.73 -7.01 -31.51
CA LEU A 545 13.26 -8.06 -30.65
C LEU A 545 12.19 -8.50 -29.64
N THR A 546 12.08 -9.82 -29.44
CA THR A 546 11.41 -10.39 -28.27
C THR A 546 12.41 -10.41 -27.12
N TYR A 547 12.11 -9.69 -26.03
CA TYR A 547 13.00 -9.65 -24.86
C TYR A 547 12.86 -10.89 -23.99
N SER A 548 11.62 -11.38 -23.83
CA SER A 548 11.38 -12.63 -23.12
C SER A 548 10.24 -13.41 -23.77
N ASN A 549 10.48 -14.71 -23.96
CA ASN A 549 9.47 -15.65 -24.45
C ASN A 549 8.40 -15.98 -23.38
N SER A 550 8.67 -15.70 -22.10
CA SER A 550 7.70 -15.88 -21.02
C SER A 550 6.78 -14.67 -20.85
N TRP A 551 7.10 -13.55 -21.48
CA TRP A 551 6.28 -12.34 -21.43
C TRP A 551 5.18 -12.38 -22.47
N GLU A 552 4.04 -11.82 -22.13
CA GLU A 552 2.97 -11.58 -23.09
C GLU A 552 3.43 -10.64 -24.21
N ASP A 553 2.79 -10.74 -25.39
CA ASP A 553 3.13 -9.92 -26.55
C ASP A 553 3.08 -8.42 -26.25
N GLU A 554 2.14 -7.98 -25.43
CA GLU A 554 2.00 -6.58 -25.02
C GLU A 554 3.20 -6.13 -24.19
N MET A 555 3.66 -6.94 -23.24
CA MET A 555 4.87 -6.63 -22.48
C MET A 555 6.10 -6.51 -23.40
N ASN A 556 6.28 -7.41 -24.37
CA ASN A 556 7.38 -7.29 -25.33
C ASN A 556 7.28 -6.03 -26.22
N LYS A 557 6.06 -5.53 -26.48
CA LYS A 557 5.81 -4.31 -27.28
C LYS A 557 5.95 -3.02 -26.48
N GLU A 558 5.65 -3.04 -25.20
CA GLU A 558 5.53 -1.85 -24.35
C GLU A 558 6.75 -1.56 -23.47
N HIS A 559 7.81 -2.35 -23.63
CA HIS A 559 9.09 -2.14 -22.97
C HIS A 559 10.19 -1.79 -23.98
N VAL A 560 11.20 -1.06 -23.53
CA VAL A 560 12.36 -0.67 -24.35
C VAL A 560 13.63 -1.11 -23.66
N LEU A 561 14.51 -1.76 -24.43
CA LEU A 561 15.88 -2.06 -24.06
C LEU A 561 16.75 -0.80 -24.14
N LEU A 562 17.36 -0.45 -23.03
CA LEU A 562 18.33 0.62 -22.91
C LEU A 562 19.70 0.03 -22.58
N TRP A 563 20.63 0.19 -23.51
CA TRP A 563 22.04 -0.05 -23.26
C TRP A 563 22.65 1.13 -22.53
N ILE A 564 23.61 0.88 -21.64
CA ILE A 564 24.33 1.93 -20.94
C ILE A 564 24.92 2.95 -21.93
N ASN A 565 24.78 4.23 -21.59
CA ASN A 565 25.17 5.43 -22.34
C ASN A 565 24.59 5.59 -23.76
N LYS A 566 23.93 4.59 -24.32
CA LYS A 566 23.36 4.65 -25.67
C LYS A 566 22.09 5.50 -25.71
N PRO A 567 22.06 6.60 -26.48
CA PRO A 567 20.83 7.35 -26.71
C PRO A 567 19.79 6.52 -27.45
N THR A 568 18.60 6.40 -26.86
CA THR A 568 17.48 5.64 -27.43
C THR A 568 16.25 6.53 -27.56
N GLN A 569 15.67 6.60 -28.75
CA GLN A 569 14.48 7.41 -28.98
C GLN A 569 13.25 6.77 -28.32
N MET A 570 12.53 7.56 -27.52
CA MET A 570 11.32 7.17 -26.82
C MET A 570 10.26 8.28 -26.99
N LYS A 571 9.49 8.18 -28.08
CA LYS A 571 8.49 9.19 -28.47
C LYS A 571 9.09 10.60 -28.55
N ASP A 572 8.72 11.49 -27.65
CA ASP A 572 9.15 12.90 -27.60
C ASP A 572 10.50 13.09 -26.89
N TYR A 573 11.06 12.03 -26.32
CA TYR A 573 12.31 12.05 -25.58
C TYR A 573 13.39 11.20 -26.25
N THR A 574 14.64 11.59 -26.01
CA THR A 574 15.79 10.70 -26.15
C THR A 574 16.19 10.28 -24.74
N VAL A 575 16.23 8.98 -24.48
CA VAL A 575 16.45 8.40 -23.16
C VAL A 575 17.82 7.74 -23.12
N ILE A 576 18.56 7.96 -22.03
CA ILE A 576 19.91 7.39 -21.83
C ILE A 576 19.95 6.71 -20.45
N TYR A 577 20.29 5.43 -20.42
CA TYR A 577 20.60 4.72 -19.18
C TYR A 577 22.05 5.03 -18.75
N ARG A 578 22.23 5.54 -17.53
CA ARG A 578 23.51 6.05 -16.99
C ARG A 578 24.15 5.13 -15.96
N GLY A 579 23.67 3.90 -15.85
CA GLY A 579 24.19 2.91 -14.92
C GLY A 579 23.45 2.86 -13.59
N ARG A 580 23.88 1.88 -12.80
CA ARG A 580 23.34 1.52 -11.49
C ARG A 580 23.85 2.45 -10.38
N GLN A 581 23.00 2.71 -9.41
CA GLN A 581 23.25 3.57 -8.27
C GLN A 581 22.77 2.94 -6.96
N LYS A 582 23.37 3.38 -5.85
CA LYS A 582 22.99 3.07 -4.48
C LYS A 582 22.59 4.34 -3.73
N LYS A 583 21.75 4.17 -2.72
CA LYS A 583 21.38 5.24 -1.79
C LYS A 583 22.29 5.18 -0.56
N VAL A 584 23.06 6.23 -0.32
CA VAL A 584 24.03 6.30 0.81
C VAL A 584 23.49 7.19 1.91
N VAL A 585 23.64 6.77 3.17
CA VAL A 585 23.18 7.50 4.34
C VAL A 585 23.91 8.85 4.45
N GLY A 586 23.16 9.94 4.60
CA GLY A 586 23.73 11.28 4.69
C GLY A 586 24.07 11.93 3.34
N VAL A 587 23.90 11.21 2.23
CA VAL A 587 24.05 11.74 0.87
C VAL A 587 22.66 11.97 0.28
N PRO A 588 22.29 13.22 -0.08
CA PRO A 588 20.95 13.50 -0.63
C PRO A 588 20.70 12.86 -2.00
N GLU A 589 21.76 12.63 -2.78
CA GLU A 589 21.71 12.10 -4.13
C GLU A 589 22.04 10.59 -4.15
N TYR A 590 21.64 9.93 -5.24
CA TYR A 590 22.09 8.57 -5.52
C TYR A 590 23.55 8.55 -5.95
N VAL A 591 24.30 7.60 -5.43
CA VAL A 591 25.74 7.41 -5.66
C VAL A 591 25.93 6.29 -6.68
N PRO A 592 26.78 6.44 -7.72
CA PRO A 592 27.07 5.36 -8.66
C PRO A 592 27.52 4.09 -7.94
N ALA A 593 26.95 2.94 -8.27
CA ALA A 593 27.28 1.69 -7.61
C ALA A 593 28.74 1.27 -7.85
N LYS A 594 29.30 1.63 -9.01
CA LYS A 594 30.68 1.30 -9.39
C LYS A 594 31.78 1.90 -8.51
N ILE A 595 31.48 2.98 -7.77
CA ILE A 595 32.45 3.60 -6.86
C ILE A 595 32.33 3.07 -5.43
N LEU A 596 31.53 2.02 -5.23
CA LEU A 596 31.28 1.39 -3.94
C LEU A 596 31.63 -0.09 -4.05
N GLU A 597 32.43 -0.59 -3.12
CA GLU A 597 32.75 -2.01 -2.99
C GLU A 597 32.20 -2.55 -1.67
N SER A 598 31.49 -3.69 -1.71
CA SER A 598 30.94 -4.28 -0.49
C SER A 598 32.05 -4.69 0.46
N THR A 599 31.87 -4.37 1.74
CA THR A 599 32.79 -4.81 2.81
C THR A 599 32.53 -6.25 3.27
N GLY A 600 31.43 -6.86 2.82
CA GLY A 600 30.87 -8.08 3.40
C GLY A 600 30.09 -7.85 4.70
N ASN A 601 30.12 -6.63 5.27
CA ASN A 601 29.21 -6.24 6.35
C ASN A 601 27.91 -5.68 5.77
N VAL A 602 26.81 -5.96 6.46
CA VAL A 602 25.46 -5.52 6.07
C VAL A 602 25.40 -4.00 5.90
N ASN A 603 24.97 -3.56 4.72
CA ASN A 603 24.76 -2.14 4.41
C ASN A 603 26.03 -1.27 4.54
N GLU A 604 27.22 -1.85 4.39
CA GLU A 604 28.50 -1.13 4.45
C GLU A 604 29.35 -1.38 3.20
N ALA A 605 29.81 -0.29 2.60
CA ALA A 605 30.69 -0.32 1.44
C ALA A 605 31.91 0.59 1.64
N ILE A 606 33.02 0.25 0.99
CA ILE A 606 34.20 1.11 0.86
C ILE A 606 34.05 1.97 -0.38
N ALA A 607 34.31 3.26 -0.23
CA ALA A 607 34.38 4.18 -1.37
C ALA A 607 35.68 3.94 -2.17
N LEU A 608 35.55 3.63 -3.46
CA LEU A 608 36.67 3.43 -4.36
C LEU A 608 37.23 4.75 -4.92
N GLU A 609 36.43 5.82 -4.86
CA GLU A 609 36.73 7.15 -5.38
C GLU A 609 36.19 8.24 -4.44
N ASP A 610 36.71 9.46 -4.59
CA ASP A 610 36.16 10.64 -3.92
C ASP A 610 34.79 10.98 -4.52
N TYR A 611 33.77 11.23 -3.67
CA TYR A 611 32.44 11.64 -4.13
C TYR A 611 32.03 13.00 -3.57
N LYS A 612 32.25 14.03 -4.39
CA LYS A 612 31.97 15.44 -4.05
C LYS A 612 32.57 15.80 -2.68
N GLU A 613 31.79 16.43 -1.81
CA GLU A 613 32.17 16.77 -0.44
C GLU A 613 31.69 15.73 0.59
N HIS A 614 31.12 14.61 0.15
CA HIS A 614 30.42 13.67 1.04
C HIS A 614 31.35 12.64 1.68
N PHE A 615 32.25 12.04 0.90
CA PHE A 615 33.22 11.05 1.37
C PHE A 615 34.41 10.97 0.41
N LYS A 616 35.52 10.45 0.91
CA LYS A 616 36.78 10.27 0.16
C LYS A 616 37.02 8.79 -0.15
N LYS A 617 37.89 8.53 -1.12
CA LYS A 617 38.41 7.19 -1.42
C LYS A 617 38.95 6.56 -0.13
N GLY A 618 38.53 5.32 0.12
CA GLY A 618 38.88 4.53 1.30
C GLY A 618 37.94 4.70 2.50
N ASP A 619 37.02 5.67 2.48
CA ASP A 619 36.04 5.83 3.56
C ASP A 619 35.03 4.68 3.55
N ILE A 620 34.65 4.21 4.74
CA ILE A 620 33.52 3.28 4.90
C ILE A 620 32.24 4.11 4.93
N VAL A 621 31.35 3.83 3.98
CA VAL A 621 30.05 4.49 3.85
C VAL A 621 28.92 3.51 4.17
N LYS A 622 27.85 4.03 4.76
CA LYS A 622 26.65 3.25 5.04
C LYS A 622 25.67 3.37 3.90
N ILE A 623 25.33 2.25 3.29
CA ILE A 623 24.27 2.15 2.29
C ILE A 623 22.93 2.07 3.04
N VAL A 624 21.86 2.65 2.49
CA VAL A 624 20.53 2.54 3.10
C VAL A 624 20.08 1.08 3.12
N LEU A 625 20.15 0.41 1.96
CA LEU A 625 19.88 -1.01 1.76
C LEU A 625 20.76 -1.54 0.62
N GLU A 626 21.52 -2.60 0.87
CA GLU A 626 22.46 -3.20 -0.07
C GLU A 626 21.76 -3.96 -1.19
N GLU A 627 20.62 -4.59 -0.93
CA GLU A 627 19.82 -5.32 -1.94
C GLU A 627 19.15 -4.41 -2.98
N ASN A 628 18.94 -3.12 -2.65
CA ASN A 628 18.24 -2.20 -3.54
C ASN A 628 19.20 -1.57 -4.56
N ASP A 629 18.89 -1.73 -5.84
CA ASP A 629 19.55 -1.06 -6.95
C ASP A 629 18.65 0.01 -7.54
N TYR A 630 19.23 1.17 -7.86
CA TYR A 630 18.53 2.29 -8.49
C TYR A 630 19.14 2.56 -9.86
N PHE A 631 18.32 2.73 -10.89
CA PHE A 631 18.80 2.81 -12.28
C PHE A 631 18.66 4.23 -12.81
N LYS A 632 19.75 4.95 -13.03
CA LYS A 632 19.67 6.34 -13.50
C LYS A 632 19.28 6.40 -14.98
N ILE A 633 18.18 7.05 -15.28
CA ILE A 633 17.63 7.18 -16.63
C ILE A 633 17.42 8.66 -16.93
N ASP A 634 18.19 9.19 -17.86
CA ASP A 634 18.12 10.58 -18.30
C ASP A 634 17.09 10.75 -19.42
N TYR A 635 16.21 11.74 -19.29
CA TYR A 635 15.24 12.13 -20.32
C TYR A 635 15.65 13.45 -20.95
N LEU A 636 16.05 13.40 -22.22
CA LEU A 636 16.46 14.55 -23.02
C LEU A 636 15.37 14.89 -24.04
N GLN A 637 15.27 16.17 -24.38
CA GLN A 637 14.44 16.65 -25.47
C GLN A 637 15.17 17.76 -26.22
N ASN A 638 15.33 17.61 -27.53
CA ASN A 638 16.19 18.46 -28.37
C ASN A 638 17.61 18.57 -27.77
N GLU A 639 18.22 17.42 -27.48
CA GLU A 639 19.57 17.28 -26.90
C GLU A 639 19.77 17.96 -25.52
N THR A 640 18.71 18.47 -24.92
CA THR A 640 18.76 19.12 -23.60
C THR A 640 18.17 18.19 -22.54
N LEU A 641 18.93 17.90 -21.49
CA LEU A 641 18.44 17.16 -20.31
C LEU A 641 17.26 17.91 -19.68
N LYS A 642 16.12 17.23 -19.53
CA LYS A 642 14.92 17.78 -18.88
C LYS A 642 14.81 17.32 -17.43
N PHE A 643 15.05 16.05 -17.17
CA PHE A 643 15.05 15.44 -15.85
C PHE A 643 15.70 14.04 -15.93
N SER A 644 16.01 13.47 -14.78
CA SER A 644 16.44 12.09 -14.63
C SER A 644 15.50 11.39 -13.65
N LEU A 645 15.27 10.09 -13.85
CA LEU A 645 14.55 9.22 -12.93
C LEU A 645 15.45 8.06 -12.50
N SER A 646 15.22 7.56 -11.29
CA SER A 646 15.99 6.47 -10.69
C SER A 646 15.05 5.40 -10.13
N PRO A 647 14.30 4.65 -10.98
CA PRO A 647 13.49 3.52 -10.52
C PRO A 647 14.34 2.51 -9.74
N MET A 648 13.70 1.84 -8.79
CA MET A 648 14.34 0.86 -7.91
C MET A 648 14.01 -0.55 -8.36
N SER A 649 14.98 -1.45 -8.34
CA SER A 649 14.75 -2.89 -8.46
C SER A 649 15.66 -3.68 -7.52
N GLN A 650 15.23 -4.90 -7.25
CA GLN A 650 15.96 -5.87 -6.43
C GLN A 650 15.53 -7.29 -6.81
N PHE A 651 16.42 -8.26 -6.62
CA PHE A 651 16.07 -9.67 -6.79
C PHE A 651 15.57 -10.28 -5.49
N ASN A 652 14.47 -11.04 -5.57
CA ASN A 652 13.94 -11.82 -4.45
C ASN A 652 13.34 -13.13 -4.97
N GLU A 653 14.03 -14.24 -4.72
CA GLU A 653 13.59 -15.57 -5.15
C GLU A 653 12.23 -15.95 -4.56
N GLY A 654 11.95 -15.55 -3.31
CA GLY A 654 10.69 -15.83 -2.62
C GLY A 654 9.47 -15.13 -3.22
N MET A 655 9.66 -14.12 -4.08
CA MET A 655 8.59 -13.42 -4.79
C MET A 655 8.60 -13.66 -6.31
N GLY A 656 9.34 -14.66 -6.78
CA GLY A 656 9.37 -15.02 -8.20
C GLY A 656 10.33 -14.19 -9.05
N GLY A 657 11.35 -13.56 -8.45
CA GLY A 657 12.47 -12.94 -9.17
C GLY A 657 12.60 -11.43 -8.96
N LEU A 658 12.68 -10.67 -10.05
CA LEU A 658 12.94 -9.23 -10.02
C LEU A 658 11.71 -8.47 -9.52
N ILE A 659 11.85 -7.82 -8.38
CA ILE A 659 10.89 -6.88 -7.82
C ILE A 659 11.31 -5.48 -8.25
N SER A 660 10.37 -4.69 -8.75
CA SER A 660 10.66 -3.32 -9.18
C SER A 660 9.63 -2.33 -8.66
N SER A 661 10.13 -1.18 -8.21
CA SER A 661 9.34 -0.02 -7.85
C SER A 661 9.61 1.14 -8.80
N PRO A 662 8.56 1.85 -9.23
CA PRO A 662 8.69 2.94 -10.18
C PRO A 662 9.33 4.18 -9.55
N ASP A 663 9.89 5.02 -10.42
CA ASP A 663 10.12 6.44 -10.14
C ASP A 663 9.28 7.28 -11.12
N SER A 664 8.82 8.45 -10.68
CA SER A 664 7.85 9.25 -11.41
C SER A 664 8.19 10.73 -11.42
N LYS A 665 8.16 11.34 -12.61
CA LYS A 665 8.19 12.79 -12.76
C LYS A 665 6.77 13.35 -12.68
N ILE A 666 6.49 14.08 -11.62
CA ILE A 666 5.20 14.73 -11.38
C ILE A 666 5.17 16.09 -12.10
N TYR A 667 4.14 16.31 -12.92
CA TYR A 667 3.79 17.63 -13.49
C TYR A 667 2.40 18.05 -13.00
N LEU A 668 2.03 19.32 -13.25
CA LEU A 668 0.70 19.81 -12.87
C LEU A 668 -0.43 19.05 -13.61
N ASN A 669 -0.22 18.71 -14.88
CA ASN A 669 -1.24 18.14 -15.77
C ASN A 669 -1.03 16.67 -16.14
N LYS A 670 0.07 16.03 -15.73
CA LYS A 670 0.37 14.62 -16.00
C LYS A 670 1.49 14.13 -15.11
N ASP A 671 1.58 12.83 -14.91
CA ASP A 671 2.77 12.19 -14.36
C ASP A 671 3.43 11.34 -15.45
N LEU A 672 4.77 11.31 -15.46
CA LEU A 672 5.54 10.35 -16.25
C LEU A 672 6.12 9.32 -15.29
N TYR A 673 5.61 8.10 -15.41
CA TYR A 673 5.91 6.95 -14.57
C TYR A 673 6.91 6.04 -15.27
N THR A 674 7.92 5.52 -14.57
CA THR A 674 8.99 4.68 -15.15
C THR A 674 9.42 3.58 -14.20
N TYR A 675 9.56 2.34 -14.70
CA TYR A 675 10.11 1.22 -13.94
C TYR A 675 10.94 0.29 -14.82
N VAL A 676 11.84 -0.46 -14.20
CA VAL A 676 12.65 -1.51 -14.83
C VAL A 676 11.92 -2.84 -14.72
N ALA A 677 11.86 -3.61 -15.80
CA ALA A 677 11.18 -4.90 -15.88
C ALA A 677 12.16 -6.08 -16.02
N ALA A 678 13.36 -5.80 -16.55
CA ALA A 678 14.48 -6.75 -16.58
C ALA A 678 15.81 -5.97 -16.59
N MET A 679 16.87 -6.61 -16.13
CA MET A 679 18.22 -6.04 -16.01
C MET A 679 19.28 -7.14 -16.15
N ASN A 680 20.55 -6.76 -16.26
CA ASN A 680 21.66 -7.70 -16.24
C ASN A 680 21.71 -8.55 -14.96
N ASP A 681 22.25 -9.75 -15.09
CA ASP A 681 22.84 -10.46 -13.96
C ASP A 681 24.23 -9.88 -13.70
N TYR A 682 24.42 -9.32 -12.52
CA TYR A 682 25.67 -8.65 -12.13
C TYR A 682 26.60 -9.56 -11.33
N GLU A 683 26.11 -10.70 -10.82
CA GLU A 683 26.88 -11.55 -9.91
C GLU A 683 27.78 -12.51 -10.68
N ASP A 684 27.29 -13.10 -11.78
CA ASP A 684 28.04 -14.05 -12.59
C ASP A 684 27.91 -13.78 -14.11
N PRO A 685 28.63 -12.77 -14.64
CA PRO A 685 28.56 -12.44 -16.06
C PRO A 685 29.27 -13.49 -16.93
N GLU A 686 28.62 -13.92 -18.02
CA GLU A 686 29.22 -14.82 -19.01
C GLU A 686 30.26 -14.11 -19.89
N TRP A 687 31.54 -14.37 -19.60
CA TRP A 687 32.69 -13.88 -20.35
C TRP A 687 32.86 -14.58 -21.70
N LYS A 688 33.18 -13.82 -22.75
CA LYS A 688 33.52 -14.33 -24.08
C LYS A 688 34.98 -14.78 -24.15
N GLU A 689 35.39 -15.31 -25.31
CA GLU A 689 36.79 -15.67 -25.57
C GLU A 689 37.72 -14.45 -25.55
N ASP A 690 38.97 -14.67 -25.13
CA ASP A 690 40.02 -13.65 -25.10
C ASP A 690 40.39 -13.20 -26.51
N GLU A 691 40.45 -11.88 -26.72
CA GLU A 691 40.96 -11.26 -27.94
C GLU A 691 42.24 -10.49 -27.66
N ASN A 692 43.25 -10.65 -28.52
CA ASN A 692 44.53 -9.94 -28.37
C ASN A 692 44.65 -8.83 -29.42
N TYR A 693 45.08 -7.65 -28.98
CA TYR A 693 45.26 -6.46 -29.79
C TYR A 693 46.72 -6.00 -29.69
N GLU A 694 47.40 -5.92 -30.83
CA GLU A 694 48.74 -5.32 -30.91
C GLU A 694 48.62 -3.88 -31.42
N VAL A 695 48.99 -2.92 -30.59
CA VAL A 695 48.79 -1.49 -30.88
C VAL A 695 49.98 -0.64 -30.46
N SER A 696 50.25 0.41 -31.23
CA SER A 696 51.28 1.41 -30.96
C SER A 696 50.70 2.63 -30.23
N PRO A 697 51.50 3.34 -29.40
CA PRO A 697 51.04 4.58 -28.77
C PRO A 697 50.53 5.60 -29.80
N GLY A 698 49.36 6.20 -29.53
CA GLY A 698 48.64 7.11 -30.41
C GLY A 698 47.71 6.42 -31.43
N GLU A 699 47.69 5.09 -31.48
CA GLU A 699 46.85 4.31 -32.40
C GLU A 699 45.40 4.21 -31.89
N GLN A 700 44.47 4.22 -32.83
CA GLN A 700 43.05 3.96 -32.61
C GLN A 700 42.73 2.54 -33.05
N PHE A 701 41.98 1.82 -32.21
CA PHE A 701 41.48 0.48 -32.49
C PHE A 701 40.08 0.29 -31.91
N HIS A 702 39.44 -0.82 -32.24
CA HIS A 702 38.11 -1.15 -31.73
C HIS A 702 38.23 -2.26 -30.69
N ILE A 703 37.63 -2.04 -29.52
CA ILE A 703 37.37 -3.08 -28.53
C ILE A 703 35.86 -3.25 -28.47
N ALA A 704 35.34 -4.44 -28.76
CA ALA A 704 33.90 -4.65 -28.85
C ALA A 704 33.25 -3.66 -29.84
N ASP A 705 32.20 -2.95 -29.39
CA ASP A 705 31.54 -1.87 -30.12
C ASP A 705 32.16 -0.48 -29.89
N PHE A 706 33.25 -0.40 -29.11
CA PHE A 706 33.81 0.87 -28.64
C PHE A 706 35.01 1.31 -29.48
N VAL A 707 35.16 2.63 -29.63
CA VAL A 707 36.37 3.23 -30.21
C VAL A 707 37.37 3.46 -29.08
N THR A 708 38.54 2.85 -29.18
CA THR A 708 39.58 2.92 -28.15
C THR A 708 40.83 3.59 -28.70
N TYR A 709 41.36 4.55 -27.94
CA TYR A 709 42.65 5.19 -28.19
C TYR A 709 43.67 4.68 -27.19
N PHE A 710 44.83 4.26 -27.67
CA PHE A 710 45.97 4.00 -26.79
C PHE A 710 46.78 5.28 -26.66
N ASP A 711 46.52 6.09 -25.64
CA ASP A 711 47.19 7.40 -25.46
C ASP A 711 48.68 7.25 -25.11
N GLY A 712 49.10 6.07 -24.65
CA GLY A 712 50.48 5.70 -24.36
C GLY A 712 50.63 4.98 -23.02
N ALA A 713 51.87 4.75 -22.62
CA ALA A 713 52.20 4.08 -21.36
C ALA A 713 53.20 4.91 -20.55
N GLU A 714 53.05 4.89 -19.22
CA GLU A 714 53.95 5.56 -18.28
C GLU A 714 54.61 4.56 -17.34
N VAL A 715 55.88 4.80 -17.03
CA VAL A 715 56.61 4.02 -16.03
C VAL A 715 56.26 4.57 -14.65
N LEU A 716 55.71 3.70 -13.79
CA LEU A 716 55.34 4.04 -12.43
C LEU A 716 56.57 4.01 -11.53
N LYS A 717 56.68 5.02 -10.64
CA LYS A 717 57.70 5.06 -9.58
C LYS A 717 57.24 4.38 -8.29
N GLU A 718 55.93 4.32 -8.09
CA GLU A 718 55.26 3.68 -6.96
C GLU A 718 53.95 3.08 -7.47
N ILE A 719 53.50 1.98 -6.86
CA ILE A 719 52.19 1.37 -7.11
C ILE A 719 51.38 1.51 -5.82
N GLU A 720 50.06 1.71 -5.93
CA GLU A 720 49.20 1.84 -4.77
C GLU A 720 49.33 0.61 -3.85
N GLY A 721 49.72 0.83 -2.58
CA GLY A 721 49.98 -0.23 -1.60
C GLY A 721 51.35 -0.93 -1.70
N TYR A 722 52.21 -0.60 -2.67
CA TYR A 722 53.50 -1.28 -2.89
C TYR A 722 54.63 -0.33 -3.35
N GLN A 723 55.76 -0.34 -2.63
CA GLN A 723 56.99 0.34 -3.04
C GLN A 723 57.84 -0.55 -3.97
N LEU A 724 58.18 -0.03 -5.14
CA LEU A 724 59.04 -0.69 -6.11
C LEU A 724 60.48 -0.74 -5.59
N GLN A 725 61.15 -1.89 -5.75
CA GLN A 725 62.57 -2.06 -5.38
C GLN A 725 63.48 -1.72 -6.56
N GLU A 726 64.77 -1.53 -6.27
CA GLU A 726 65.79 -1.28 -7.30
C GLU A 726 65.88 -2.49 -8.26
N GLY A 727 65.52 -2.28 -9.54
CA GLY A 727 65.43 -3.33 -10.57
C GLY A 727 64.00 -3.73 -10.97
N ASP A 728 62.98 -3.28 -10.25
CA ASP A 728 61.57 -3.49 -10.63
C ASP A 728 61.15 -2.47 -11.70
N VAL A 729 60.34 -2.92 -12.68
CA VAL A 729 59.75 -2.04 -13.71
C VAL A 729 58.25 -2.22 -13.72
N ALA A 730 57.50 -1.14 -13.53
CA ALA A 730 56.05 -1.13 -13.63
C ALA A 730 55.61 -0.15 -14.72
N VAL A 731 54.81 -0.61 -15.66
CA VAL A 731 54.30 0.16 -16.79
C VAL A 731 52.79 0.18 -16.74
N LYS A 732 52.21 1.37 -16.68
CA LYS A 732 50.77 1.60 -16.76
C LYS A 732 50.42 2.10 -18.16
N ALA A 733 49.60 1.35 -18.87
CA ALA A 733 49.06 1.79 -20.15
C ALA A 733 47.79 2.62 -19.93
N LYS A 734 47.54 3.63 -20.77
CA LYS A 734 46.36 4.49 -20.73
C LYS A 734 45.52 4.26 -21.97
N LEU A 735 44.40 3.56 -21.80
CA LEU A 735 43.44 3.28 -22.86
C LEU A 735 42.19 4.13 -22.65
N ARG A 736 41.88 5.00 -23.61
CA ARG A 736 40.73 5.89 -23.58
C ARG A 736 39.64 5.32 -24.48
N VAL A 737 38.61 4.76 -23.86
CA VAL A 737 37.47 4.10 -24.50
C VAL A 737 36.33 5.10 -24.63
N LEU A 738 35.89 5.36 -25.86
CA LEU A 738 34.76 6.23 -26.16
C LEU A 738 33.48 5.41 -26.28
N ASP A 739 32.50 5.71 -25.43
CA ASP A 739 31.16 5.13 -25.43
C ASP A 739 30.11 6.26 -25.53
N TYR A 740 29.73 6.57 -26.77
CA TYR A 740 28.84 7.69 -27.11
C TYR A 740 29.32 9.03 -26.54
N ASP A 741 28.60 9.58 -25.55
CA ASP A 741 28.91 10.86 -24.90
C ASP A 741 29.77 10.70 -23.65
N THR A 742 30.20 9.48 -23.36
CA THR A 742 31.01 9.12 -22.19
C THR A 742 32.39 8.66 -22.63
N GLU A 743 33.40 9.14 -21.93
CA GLU A 743 34.79 8.71 -22.11
C GLU A 743 35.24 7.97 -20.85
N LYS A 744 35.84 6.80 -21.01
CA LYS A 744 36.38 5.98 -19.92
C LYS A 744 37.87 5.75 -20.09
N LEU A 745 38.61 5.94 -19.01
CA LEU A 745 40.04 5.66 -18.97
C LEU A 745 40.28 4.31 -18.29
N LEU A 746 40.83 3.34 -19.03
CA LEU A 746 41.25 2.05 -18.51
C LEU A 746 42.78 2.03 -18.38
N GLU A 747 43.28 1.71 -17.18
CA GLU A 747 44.70 1.82 -16.84
C GLU A 747 45.36 0.48 -16.44
N PRO A 748 45.43 -0.55 -17.32
CA PRO A 748 46.05 -1.82 -16.97
C PRO A 748 47.56 -1.65 -16.69
N THR A 749 48.05 -2.37 -15.68
CA THR A 749 49.43 -2.25 -15.21
C THR A 749 50.20 -3.56 -15.40
N PHE A 750 51.40 -3.46 -15.97
CA PHE A 750 52.33 -4.56 -16.22
C PHE A 750 53.58 -4.38 -15.35
N ILE A 751 53.96 -5.42 -14.61
CA ILE A 751 55.03 -5.36 -13.60
C ILE A 751 56.07 -6.44 -13.89
N ILE A 752 57.35 -6.08 -13.87
CA ILE A 752 58.48 -7.01 -13.97
C ILE A 752 59.30 -6.92 -12.68
N ARG A 753 59.49 -8.07 -12.02
CA ARG A 753 60.29 -8.19 -10.80
C ARG A 753 60.97 -9.54 -10.74
N ASN A 754 62.29 -9.58 -10.47
CA ASN A 754 63.05 -10.83 -10.38
C ASN A 754 62.80 -11.80 -11.57
N ASN A 755 62.67 -11.24 -12.78
CA ASN A 755 62.34 -11.98 -14.01
C ASN A 755 60.95 -12.68 -13.99
N GLN A 756 60.07 -12.30 -13.08
CA GLN A 756 58.65 -12.68 -13.02
C GLN A 756 57.78 -11.52 -13.49
N VAL A 757 56.70 -11.85 -14.19
CA VAL A 757 55.74 -10.88 -14.75
C VAL A 757 54.45 -10.91 -13.93
N GLY A 758 54.09 -9.77 -13.35
CA GLY A 758 52.79 -9.50 -12.76
C GLY A 758 51.92 -8.69 -13.72
N LYS A 759 50.64 -9.01 -13.80
CA LYS A 759 49.66 -8.31 -14.63
C LYS A 759 48.48 -7.90 -13.76
N LEU A 760 48.19 -6.61 -13.69
CA LEU A 760 47.02 -6.07 -13.02
C LEU A 760 46.02 -5.63 -14.11
N PRO A 761 45.01 -6.47 -14.41
CA PRO A 761 43.96 -6.09 -15.34
C PRO A 761 43.09 -4.98 -14.75
N VAL A 762 42.48 -4.18 -15.62
CA VAL A 762 41.38 -3.28 -15.25
C VAL A 762 40.08 -3.90 -15.73
N ILE A 763 39.06 -3.91 -14.86
CA ILE A 763 37.72 -4.39 -15.17
C ILE A 763 36.78 -3.18 -15.10
N ASP A 764 36.08 -2.90 -16.20
CA ASP A 764 34.97 -1.96 -16.24
C ASP A 764 33.66 -2.75 -16.35
N THR A 765 32.91 -2.77 -15.25
CA THR A 765 31.70 -3.59 -15.12
C THR A 765 30.50 -3.08 -15.91
N GLU A 766 30.48 -1.78 -16.21
CA GLU A 766 29.42 -1.13 -16.99
C GLU A 766 29.57 -1.42 -18.49
N LEU A 767 30.79 -1.32 -19.02
CA LEU A 767 31.09 -1.65 -20.42
C LEU A 767 31.26 -3.15 -20.65
N GLY A 768 31.40 -3.93 -19.58
CA GLY A 768 31.65 -5.37 -19.63
C GLY A 768 33.02 -5.70 -20.21
N LEU A 769 34.05 -4.93 -19.85
CA LEU A 769 35.41 -5.08 -20.39
C LEU A 769 36.40 -5.43 -19.30
N LYS A 770 37.27 -6.41 -19.55
CA LYS A 770 38.46 -6.72 -18.77
C LYS A 770 39.67 -6.62 -19.67
N VAL A 771 40.55 -5.67 -19.38
CA VAL A 771 41.74 -5.41 -20.20
C VAL A 771 42.99 -5.67 -19.38
N SER A 772 43.88 -6.51 -19.89
CA SER A 772 45.24 -6.70 -19.36
C SER A 772 46.28 -6.30 -20.41
N LEU A 773 47.36 -5.67 -19.95
CA LEU A 773 48.57 -5.54 -20.75
C LEU A 773 49.33 -6.87 -20.66
N GLU A 774 49.36 -7.63 -21.75
CA GLU A 774 49.95 -8.98 -21.77
C GLU A 774 51.45 -8.97 -22.04
N ASN A 775 51.88 -8.09 -22.95
CA ASN A 775 53.26 -8.00 -23.38
C ASN A 775 53.60 -6.60 -23.90
N ILE A 776 54.87 -6.23 -23.82
CA ILE A 776 55.42 -5.01 -24.40
C ILE A 776 56.51 -5.45 -25.37
N LEU A 777 56.47 -4.96 -26.61
CA LEU A 777 57.43 -5.26 -27.68
C LEU A 777 58.25 -3.99 -27.97
N PRO A 778 59.35 -3.74 -27.23
CA PRO A 778 60.05 -2.46 -27.30
C PRO A 778 60.68 -2.21 -28.67
N GLU A 779 61.19 -3.25 -29.33
CA GLU A 779 61.81 -3.15 -30.66
C GLU A 779 60.82 -2.72 -31.75
N GLN A 780 59.53 -3.01 -31.56
CA GLN A 780 58.47 -2.70 -32.53
C GLN A 780 57.62 -1.50 -32.09
N ASN A 781 57.88 -0.93 -30.90
CA ASN A 781 57.05 0.08 -30.25
C ASN A 781 55.55 -0.33 -30.20
N LYS A 782 55.29 -1.59 -29.82
CA LYS A 782 53.96 -2.17 -29.75
C LYS A 782 53.65 -2.72 -28.36
N PHE A 783 52.38 -2.66 -27.99
CA PHE A 783 51.83 -3.18 -26.75
C PHE A 783 50.75 -4.20 -27.10
N VAL A 784 50.76 -5.34 -26.42
CA VAL A 784 49.80 -6.42 -26.64
C VAL A 784 48.79 -6.38 -25.50
N PHE A 785 47.55 -6.01 -25.81
CA PHE A 785 46.45 -6.03 -24.85
C PHE A 785 45.62 -7.29 -25.05
N LYS A 786 45.31 -7.99 -23.96
CA LYS A 786 44.26 -9.00 -23.94
C LYS A 786 43.00 -8.38 -23.40
N VAL A 787 41.94 -8.52 -24.17
CA VAL A 787 40.61 -8.09 -23.80
C VAL A 787 39.76 -9.32 -23.64
N ASN A 788 39.13 -9.44 -22.48
CA ASN A 788 37.98 -10.30 -22.29
C ASN A 788 36.74 -9.42 -22.12
N GLN A 789 35.61 -9.83 -22.67
CA GLN A 789 34.39 -9.02 -22.67
C GLN A 789 33.15 -9.85 -22.33
N TYR A 790 32.16 -9.24 -21.71
CA TYR A 790 30.81 -9.80 -21.55
C TYR A 790 29.76 -8.78 -22.01
N GLN A 791 28.49 -9.13 -21.85
CA GLN A 791 27.38 -8.25 -22.22
C GLN A 791 27.40 -6.95 -21.42
N LYS A 792 27.63 -5.81 -22.09
CA LYS A 792 27.56 -4.48 -21.46
C LYS A 792 26.22 -4.25 -20.77
N ASP A 793 26.22 -3.37 -19.79
CA ASP A 793 25.09 -3.14 -18.90
C ASP A 793 23.84 -2.65 -19.67
N TYR A 794 22.68 -3.21 -19.31
CA TYR A 794 21.39 -2.86 -19.89
C TYR A 794 20.24 -2.98 -18.89
N VAL A 795 19.18 -2.23 -19.20
CA VAL A 795 17.88 -2.38 -18.56
C VAL A 795 16.78 -2.45 -19.61
N VAL A 796 15.76 -3.27 -19.37
CA VAL A 796 14.50 -3.25 -20.11
C VAL A 796 13.48 -2.55 -19.25
N MET A 797 12.92 -1.45 -19.75
CA MET A 797 12.07 -0.57 -18.94
C MET A 797 10.76 -0.21 -19.62
N LYS A 798 9.76 0.20 -18.83
CA LYS A 798 8.50 0.75 -19.33
C LYS A 798 8.26 2.15 -18.76
N ALA A 799 7.79 3.04 -19.63
CA ALA A 799 7.44 4.41 -19.29
C ALA A 799 6.01 4.75 -19.73
N ILE A 800 5.23 5.28 -18.80
CA ILE A 800 3.78 5.53 -18.98
C ILE A 800 3.45 6.96 -18.57
N VAL A 801 2.72 7.69 -19.41
CA VAL A 801 2.17 9.00 -19.08
C VAL A 801 0.76 8.83 -18.51
N LYS A 802 0.50 9.44 -17.34
CA LYS A 802 -0.79 9.43 -16.65
C LYS A 802 -1.37 10.85 -16.62
N PRO A 803 -2.25 11.23 -17.56
CA PRO A 803 -2.73 12.60 -17.65
C PRO A 803 -3.73 12.92 -16.53
N TYR A 804 -3.67 14.15 -16.04
CA TYR A 804 -4.57 14.75 -15.04
C TYR A 804 -4.79 13.95 -13.75
N ILE A 805 -3.85 13.07 -13.37
CA ILE A 805 -3.92 12.28 -12.13
C ILE A 805 -4.00 13.17 -10.87
N ASN A 806 -3.46 14.39 -10.89
CA ASN A 806 -3.64 15.32 -9.78
C ASN A 806 -5.11 15.69 -9.50
N VAL A 807 -5.99 15.62 -10.51
CA VAL A 807 -7.44 15.85 -10.31
C VAL A 807 -8.04 14.77 -9.42
N LEU A 808 -7.59 13.52 -9.56
CA LEU A 808 -7.96 12.41 -8.68
C LEU A 808 -7.53 12.69 -7.24
N TRP A 809 -6.25 13.04 -7.03
CA TRP A 809 -5.72 13.28 -5.68
C TRP A 809 -6.35 14.51 -5.00
N ILE A 810 -6.54 15.61 -5.73
CA ILE A 810 -7.22 16.80 -5.20
C ILE A 810 -8.69 16.49 -4.88
N GLY A 811 -9.38 15.76 -5.75
CA GLY A 811 -10.77 15.32 -5.53
C GLY A 811 -10.90 14.50 -4.25
N THR A 812 -9.95 13.61 -4.01
CA THR A 812 -9.85 12.83 -2.80
C THR A 812 -9.66 13.68 -1.54
N ILE A 813 -8.75 14.66 -1.56
CA ILE A 813 -8.55 15.58 -0.44
C ILE A 813 -9.82 16.38 -0.15
N ILE A 814 -10.48 16.90 -1.18
CA ILE A 814 -11.74 17.64 -1.05
C ILE A 814 -12.84 16.74 -0.44
N MET A 815 -12.88 15.47 -0.84
CA MET A 815 -13.82 14.50 -0.28
C MET A 815 -13.60 14.31 1.23
N LEU A 816 -12.33 14.12 1.66
CA LEU A 816 -11.95 13.99 3.07
C LEU A 816 -12.28 15.24 3.89
N ILE A 817 -12.07 16.43 3.33
CA ILE A 817 -12.49 17.70 3.96
C ILE A 817 -14.02 17.71 4.16
N GLY A 818 -14.77 17.26 3.16
CA GLY A 818 -16.23 17.16 3.25
C GLY A 818 -16.70 16.25 4.38
N PHE A 819 -16.10 15.07 4.52
CA PHE A 819 -16.34 14.18 5.65
C PHE A 819 -15.98 14.83 6.99
N THR A 820 -14.80 15.46 7.08
CA THR A 820 -14.33 16.15 8.30
C THR A 820 -15.34 17.21 8.77
N VAL A 821 -15.81 18.07 7.87
CA VAL A 821 -16.84 19.08 8.17
C VAL A 821 -18.14 18.43 8.65
N ALA A 822 -18.53 17.31 8.04
CA ALA A 822 -19.73 16.57 8.44
C ALA A 822 -19.58 15.95 9.85
N ILE A 823 -18.42 15.39 10.19
CA ILE A 823 -18.12 14.83 11.52
C ILE A 823 -18.26 15.92 12.58
N PHE A 824 -17.55 17.05 12.43
CA PHE A 824 -17.59 18.14 13.39
C PHE A 824 -19.00 18.68 13.62
N ARG A 825 -19.79 18.83 12.56
CA ARG A 825 -21.20 19.22 12.69
C ARG A 825 -21.99 18.21 13.51
N ARG A 826 -21.87 16.91 13.20
CA ARG A 826 -22.68 15.88 13.86
C ARG A 826 -22.25 15.64 15.30
N PHE A 827 -20.97 15.83 15.60
CA PHE A 827 -20.47 15.76 16.97
C PHE A 827 -20.95 16.95 17.82
N ASP A 828 -20.94 18.17 17.28
CA ASP A 828 -21.53 19.36 17.93
C ASP A 828 -23.04 19.17 18.20
N GLU A 829 -23.78 18.60 17.24
CA GLU A 829 -25.19 18.23 17.45
C GLU A 829 -25.36 17.19 18.56
N PHE A 830 -24.51 16.16 18.60
CA PHE A 830 -24.55 15.11 19.62
C PHE A 830 -24.26 15.68 21.02
N GLN A 831 -23.19 16.46 21.19
CA GLN A 831 -22.82 17.07 22.47
C GLN A 831 -23.95 17.95 23.02
N LYS A 832 -24.52 18.83 22.18
CA LYS A 832 -25.65 19.71 22.56
C LYS A 832 -26.88 18.95 23.03
N MET A 833 -27.12 17.75 22.51
CA MET A 833 -28.28 16.94 22.88
C MET A 833 -28.00 16.11 24.14
N ARG A 834 -26.80 15.54 24.25
CA ARG A 834 -26.34 14.89 25.48
C ARG A 834 -26.41 15.83 26.67
N ASP A 835 -25.91 17.05 26.53
CA ASP A 835 -25.87 18.02 27.62
C ASP A 835 -27.29 18.47 28.03
N LYS A 836 -28.30 18.24 27.17
CA LYS A 836 -29.73 18.42 27.46
C LYS A 836 -30.42 17.17 28.02
N GLY A 837 -29.70 16.05 28.16
CA GLY A 837 -30.28 14.77 28.60
C GLY A 837 -31.21 14.11 27.56
N LEU A 838 -31.09 14.50 26.29
CA LEU A 838 -31.93 14.03 25.18
C LEU A 838 -31.21 12.99 24.30
N GLU A 839 -30.30 12.22 24.92
CA GLU A 839 -29.54 11.11 24.28
C GLU A 839 -30.45 10.00 23.76
#